data_AF-A0A7C5PZT8-F1
#
_entry.id   AF-A0A7C5PZT8-F1
#
_cell.length_a   1.000
_cell.length_b   1.000
_cell.length_c   1.000
_cell.angle_alpha   90.00
_cell.angle_beta   90.00
_cell.angle_gamma   90.00
#
_symmetry.space_group_name_H-M   'P 1'
#
loop_
_entity.id
_entity.type
_entity.pdbx_description
1 polymer ?
#
loop_
_entity_poly.entity_id
_entity_poly.type
_entity_poly.pdbx_seq_one_letter_code
_entity_poly.pdbx_strand_id
1 'polypeptide(L)'
;MGFPRPPGHRKGGQPFFAWLSSCWGAGPRGRGRCGPGPRRAGLCRPLLPDAPGKPPDLSRLAASASGPDPSGGSAMKGLARKIQERMRDLERVSLHHKAVCHPAAKRRRAMALVPEWEKLRTRCQEAKARVRGDMEGFLGRFEEAARARGARIHRAKDAAEARRIVLALCQEARVSRIVKSKSLTVEECGIGPFLEGEGIEVIDTDLGERIVQLFGEPPSHVTAPAIHRTREEIGRLFFEQGLVPEGETDPKVLTEAARRSLRPYFLGADLGMTGANFLVAETGTVVVVENEANSILGTSLAPLHIAVAGIDKLVPDLDSLQSFLALLARSATGQRLTTYTTHYTGSMGRPFHIVLVDNGRSALFGTPAEEALACIRCGACLNECPVYRRIGGHSYGWVYPGPIGEVLAPALAGPSHDALVKASPLCRACTEVCPVRIDLARHIHDWRIDLAAKGRLRPSLPRTLRRVWGHPSSFRRAGKIARRLGGLGSLLAGLSPTGRAWKRGGRHLPKLPRRSFHERLAESPPPPTPPKQDWTPKPTPNTEPPLELPKPPQDLPSLKALFREALEEAHGRLLLLEDLPNQAFATPGARAIGLSLGHDWTPAPREAQAMNGCPLMILRAEHGIARTGSLWVPLEDFEERMALTLPEEIIVLLSEDQLLYDLPQHGKKLDFLPNCATLLTGPSKTADIELTLVIGAHGPKRMSVCWIPQDLPQNLGKIP
;
A
#
# COMPACT_ATOMS: atom_id res chain seq x y z
N MET A 1 -2.49 75.97 -0.59
CA MET A 1 -1.58 76.22 -1.73
C MET A 1 -1.34 74.86 -2.40
N GLY A 2 -1.61 74.56 -3.67
CA GLY A 2 -2.37 75.21 -4.75
C GLY A 2 -2.75 74.14 -5.81
N PHE A 3 -3.85 74.35 -6.55
CA PHE A 3 -4.48 73.46 -7.57
C PHE A 3 -3.68 73.28 -8.89
N PRO A 4 -4.11 72.56 -9.98
CA PRO A 4 -5.11 71.46 -10.21
C PRO A 4 -4.65 70.31 -11.21
N ARG A 5 -5.60 69.42 -11.62
CA ARG A 5 -5.61 68.52 -12.84
C ARG A 5 -6.07 69.29 -14.13
N PRO A 6 -6.38 68.69 -15.33
CA PRO A 6 -5.96 67.48 -16.11
C PRO A 6 -5.26 67.93 -17.44
N PRO A 7 -5.53 67.52 -18.72
CA PRO A 7 -5.96 66.28 -19.44
C PRO A 7 -4.93 65.83 -20.56
N GLY A 8 -5.16 64.95 -21.56
CA GLY A 8 -6.16 63.87 -21.78
C GLY A 8 -6.99 63.88 -23.10
N HIS A 9 -6.55 63.28 -24.24
CA HIS A 9 -7.42 62.97 -25.42
C HIS A 9 -6.91 61.87 -26.42
N ARG A 10 -7.77 61.49 -27.40
CA ARG A 10 -7.74 60.28 -28.27
C ARG A 10 -7.16 60.48 -29.69
N LYS A 11 -6.77 59.35 -30.34
CA LYS A 11 -6.92 58.91 -31.77
C LYS A 11 -5.63 58.14 -32.20
N GLY A 12 -5.63 57.06 -32.98
CA GLY A 12 -6.66 56.20 -33.59
C GLY A 12 -6.01 55.22 -34.61
N GLY A 13 -6.70 54.17 -35.07
CA GLY A 13 -6.29 53.37 -36.25
C GLY A 13 -5.94 51.88 -36.03
N GLN A 14 -6.79 50.98 -36.55
CA GLN A 14 -6.42 49.69 -37.16
C GLN A 14 -5.90 49.94 -38.61
N PRO A 15 -5.33 48.98 -39.39
CA PRO A 15 -5.37 47.50 -39.32
C PRO A 15 -3.96 46.83 -39.32
N PHE A 16 -3.74 45.52 -39.10
CA PHE A 16 -4.14 44.31 -39.85
C PHE A 16 -3.70 44.29 -41.33
N PHE A 17 -2.60 43.60 -41.66
CA PHE A 17 -2.55 42.50 -42.66
C PHE A 17 -1.18 41.80 -42.67
N ALA A 18 -1.13 40.56 -43.18
CA ALA A 18 0.04 39.70 -43.24
C ALA A 18 0.60 39.54 -44.68
N TRP A 19 1.88 39.19 -44.81
CA TRP A 19 2.54 38.57 -45.98
C TRP A 19 3.79 37.83 -45.44
N LEU A 20 4.05 36.51 -45.56
CA LEU A 20 4.08 35.54 -46.68
C LEU A 20 5.23 35.71 -47.69
N SER A 21 6.21 34.79 -47.63
CA SER A 21 6.98 34.13 -48.71
C SER A 21 8.22 33.44 -48.09
N SER A 22 8.48 32.13 -48.07
CA SER A 22 8.42 31.02 -49.05
C SER A 22 9.81 30.66 -49.63
N CYS A 23 9.93 29.45 -50.19
CA CYS A 23 11.09 28.85 -50.89
C CYS A 23 12.21 28.29 -49.96
N TRP A 24 12.37 26.96 -49.84
CA TRP A 24 12.91 25.96 -50.81
C TRP A 24 14.44 25.86 -50.78
N GLY A 25 14.96 24.63 -50.62
CA GLY A 25 16.39 24.31 -50.71
C GLY A 25 16.72 22.93 -50.12
N ALA A 26 17.02 21.93 -50.96
CA ALA A 26 17.05 20.52 -50.57
C ALA A 26 18.47 19.89 -50.58
N GLY A 27 18.91 19.40 -49.41
CA GLY A 27 19.92 18.33 -49.23
C GLY A 27 21.34 18.54 -49.81
N PRO A 28 22.18 17.47 -49.89
CA PRO A 28 22.15 16.24 -49.09
C PRO A 28 23.54 15.75 -48.57
N ARG A 29 23.50 14.89 -47.53
CA ARG A 29 24.45 13.79 -47.19
C ARG A 29 25.98 14.00 -47.27
N GLY A 30 26.65 13.85 -46.12
CA GLY A 30 28.05 13.43 -46.03
C GLY A 30 28.30 12.49 -44.84
N ARG A 31 28.85 11.28 -45.08
CA ARG A 31 29.33 10.36 -44.02
C ARG A 31 30.84 10.49 -43.89
N GLY A 32 31.36 10.63 -42.66
CA GLY A 32 32.79 10.55 -42.35
C GLY A 32 33.03 9.81 -41.04
N ARG A 33 34.01 8.90 -41.02
CA ARG A 33 34.46 8.10 -39.86
C ARG A 33 35.93 8.41 -39.56
N CYS A 34 36.43 7.93 -38.41
CA CYS A 34 37.81 8.01 -37.92
C CYS A 34 38.20 9.40 -37.35
N GLY A 35 39.07 9.55 -36.36
CA GLY A 35 39.87 8.60 -35.56
C GLY A 35 40.56 9.34 -34.38
N PRO A 36 41.29 8.66 -33.46
CA PRO A 36 41.53 9.21 -32.10
C PRO A 36 42.94 9.76 -31.78
N GLY A 37 42.99 10.86 -31.01
CA GLY A 37 44.10 11.30 -30.12
C GLY A 37 45.32 11.99 -30.76
N PRO A 38 46.33 12.46 -29.96
CA PRO A 38 46.40 12.51 -28.49
C PRO A 38 46.91 13.83 -27.82
N ARG A 39 46.60 13.94 -26.51
CA ARG A 39 47.15 14.75 -25.37
C ARG A 39 48.39 15.67 -25.53
N ARG A 40 48.27 16.89 -24.98
CA ARG A 40 49.17 17.62 -24.00
C ARG A 40 48.63 19.07 -23.82
N ALA A 41 48.89 19.86 -22.77
CA ALA A 41 49.06 19.61 -21.33
C ALA A 41 49.00 20.97 -20.57
N GLY A 42 48.30 21.02 -19.43
CA GLY A 42 48.49 22.00 -18.33
C GLY A 42 48.03 23.46 -18.50
N LEU A 43 47.13 23.91 -17.60
CA LEU A 43 47.29 25.11 -16.75
C LEU A 43 46.08 25.27 -15.80
N CYS A 44 46.32 25.68 -14.55
CA CYS A 44 45.31 25.73 -13.49
C CYS A 44 44.66 27.11 -13.33
N ARG A 45 43.32 27.20 -13.26
CA ARG A 45 42.55 28.19 -12.48
C ARG A 45 41.03 27.86 -12.47
N PRO A 46 40.20 28.55 -11.64
CA PRO A 46 39.57 27.97 -10.45
C PRO A 46 38.23 27.25 -10.71
N LEU A 47 37.84 26.38 -9.78
CA LEU A 47 36.58 25.65 -9.81
C LEU A 47 35.38 26.56 -9.49
N LEU A 48 34.53 26.78 -10.49
CA LEU A 48 33.10 27.04 -10.32
C LEU A 48 32.34 25.70 -10.49
N PRO A 49 31.17 25.52 -9.86
CA PRO A 49 30.45 24.25 -9.93
C PRO A 49 29.90 23.99 -11.33
N ASP A 50 30.25 22.85 -11.91
CA ASP A 50 29.72 22.40 -13.19
C ASP A 50 28.21 22.11 -13.12
N ALA A 51 27.54 22.32 -14.25
CA ALA A 51 26.12 22.04 -14.48
C ALA A 51 25.74 20.58 -14.14
N PRO A 52 24.47 20.30 -13.79
CA PRO A 52 24.04 18.95 -13.43
C PRO A 52 24.39 17.94 -14.52
N GLY A 53 25.04 16.86 -14.10
CA GLY A 53 25.39 15.74 -14.97
C GLY A 53 24.16 15.24 -15.73
N LYS A 54 24.37 14.89 -17.00
CA LYS A 54 23.32 14.38 -17.89
C LYS A 54 22.51 13.30 -17.16
N PRO A 55 21.17 13.42 -17.04
CA PRO A 55 20.38 12.41 -16.37
C PRO A 55 20.63 11.04 -17.02
N PRO A 56 20.61 9.94 -16.23
CA PRO A 56 20.75 8.60 -16.81
C PRO A 56 19.69 8.39 -17.89
N ASP A 57 20.04 7.64 -18.93
CA ASP A 57 19.15 7.38 -20.06
C ASP A 57 17.98 6.46 -19.65
N LEU A 58 16.95 7.09 -19.04
CA LEU A 58 15.73 6.45 -18.55
C LEU A 58 14.90 5.80 -19.68
N SER A 59 15.20 6.08 -20.95
CA SER A 59 14.57 5.39 -22.08
C SER A 59 14.77 3.88 -22.01
N ARG A 60 15.85 3.39 -21.36
CA ARG A 60 16.07 1.95 -21.13
C ARG A 60 15.19 1.31 -20.05
N LEU A 61 14.63 2.09 -19.12
CA LEU A 61 13.61 1.62 -18.18
C LEU A 61 12.22 1.60 -18.85
N ALA A 62 11.92 2.63 -19.64
CA ALA A 62 10.69 2.70 -20.44
C ALA A 62 10.63 1.67 -21.60
N ALA A 63 11.77 1.28 -22.19
CA ALA A 63 11.84 0.37 -23.35
C ALA A 63 11.48 -1.10 -23.05
N SER A 64 11.14 -1.45 -21.81
CA SER A 64 10.59 -2.77 -21.48
C SER A 64 9.17 -3.01 -22.01
N ALA A 65 8.51 -1.98 -22.55
CA ALA A 65 7.23 -2.05 -23.28
C ALA A 65 7.38 -2.39 -24.79
N SER A 66 8.53 -2.90 -25.22
CA SER A 66 8.67 -3.53 -26.54
C SER A 66 8.14 -4.98 -26.49
N GLY A 67 7.22 -5.31 -27.41
CA GLY A 67 6.40 -6.52 -27.32
C GLY A 67 7.21 -7.82 -27.17
N PRO A 68 6.80 -8.75 -26.28
CA PRO A 68 7.58 -9.96 -26.03
C PRO A 68 7.53 -10.93 -27.22
N ASP A 69 8.68 -11.57 -27.49
CA ASP A 69 8.72 -12.84 -28.21
C ASP A 69 7.70 -13.81 -27.58
N PRO A 70 6.73 -14.36 -28.33
CA PRO A 70 5.73 -15.29 -27.80
C PRO A 70 6.33 -16.60 -27.26
N SER A 71 7.64 -16.83 -27.40
CA SER A 71 8.34 -17.94 -26.76
C SER A 71 8.54 -17.71 -25.24
N GLY A 72 7.72 -18.40 -24.43
CA GLY A 72 7.82 -18.45 -22.95
C GLY A 72 9.15 -19.01 -22.38
N GLY A 73 10.18 -19.20 -23.22
CA GLY A 73 11.55 -19.48 -22.82
C GLY A 73 12.31 -18.25 -22.34
N SER A 74 11.97 -17.04 -22.81
CA SER A 74 12.64 -15.79 -22.40
C SER A 74 12.32 -15.42 -20.94
N ALA A 75 11.02 -15.35 -20.60
CA ALA A 75 10.54 -15.07 -19.24
C ALA A 75 11.15 -16.00 -18.17
N MET A 76 11.28 -17.30 -18.48
CA MET A 76 11.86 -18.29 -17.57
C MET A 76 13.36 -18.07 -17.32
N LYS A 77 14.12 -17.66 -18.35
CA LYS A 77 15.53 -17.26 -18.18
C LYS A 77 15.65 -15.99 -17.32
N GLY A 78 14.73 -15.03 -17.50
CA GLY A 78 14.66 -13.80 -16.69
C GLY A 78 14.45 -14.09 -15.20
N LEU A 79 13.42 -14.85 -14.84
CA LEU A 79 13.15 -15.22 -13.43
C LEU A 79 14.29 -16.03 -12.81
N ALA A 80 14.80 -17.04 -13.52
CA ALA A 80 15.90 -17.86 -13.03
C ALA A 80 17.18 -17.05 -12.79
N ARG A 81 17.48 -16.05 -13.64
CA ARG A 81 18.60 -15.13 -13.47
C ARG A 81 18.44 -14.28 -12.21
N LYS A 82 17.29 -13.62 -12.02
CA LYS A 82 17.01 -12.80 -10.82
C LYS A 82 17.15 -13.59 -9.52
N ILE A 83 16.62 -14.81 -9.49
CA ILE A 83 16.77 -15.72 -8.34
C ILE A 83 18.24 -16.08 -8.12
N GLN A 84 19.00 -16.39 -9.17
CA GLN A 84 20.43 -16.69 -9.04
C GLN A 84 21.25 -15.50 -8.55
N GLU A 85 20.94 -14.29 -9.02
CA GLU A 85 21.58 -13.05 -8.56
C GLU A 85 21.30 -12.82 -7.07
N ARG A 86 20.03 -12.88 -6.65
CA ARG A 86 19.66 -12.75 -5.23
C ARG A 86 20.30 -13.81 -4.34
N MET A 87 20.41 -15.05 -4.81
CA MET A 87 20.96 -16.17 -4.04
C MET A 87 22.50 -16.18 -3.95
N ARG A 88 23.21 -15.19 -4.54
CA ARG A 88 24.65 -14.99 -4.30
C ARG A 88 24.93 -14.36 -2.93
N ASP A 89 24.04 -13.48 -2.48
CA ASP A 89 24.15 -12.77 -1.21
C ASP A 89 23.26 -13.45 -0.15
N LEU A 90 23.80 -14.53 0.45
CA LEU A 90 23.07 -15.32 1.44
C LEU A 90 22.82 -14.57 2.75
N GLU A 91 23.62 -13.55 3.06
CA GLU A 91 23.45 -12.70 4.23
C GLU A 91 22.22 -11.79 4.06
N ARG A 92 22.13 -11.07 2.94
CA ARG A 92 20.95 -10.25 2.61
C ARG A 92 19.69 -11.09 2.42
N VAL A 93 19.80 -12.35 1.98
CA VAL A 93 18.70 -13.33 2.01
C VAL A 93 18.29 -13.67 3.45
N SER A 94 19.24 -13.79 4.39
CA SER A 94 18.99 -14.06 5.81
C SER A 94 18.34 -12.87 6.52
N LEU A 95 18.83 -11.65 6.29
CA LEU A 95 18.26 -10.41 6.82
C LEU A 95 16.80 -10.23 6.37
N HIS A 96 16.54 -10.32 5.06
CA HIS A 96 15.18 -10.24 4.52
C HIS A 96 14.27 -11.36 5.06
N HIS A 97 14.78 -12.58 5.22
CA HIS A 97 14.02 -13.67 5.83
C HIS A 97 13.58 -13.36 7.27
N LYS A 98 14.49 -12.81 8.10
CA LYS A 98 14.18 -12.39 9.47
C LYS A 98 13.11 -11.30 9.49
N ALA A 99 13.28 -10.26 8.67
CA ALA A 99 12.35 -9.14 8.56
C ALA A 99 10.93 -9.61 8.20
N VAL A 100 10.78 -10.41 7.14
CA VAL A 100 9.47 -10.92 6.66
C VAL A 100 8.80 -11.89 7.65
N CYS A 101 9.56 -12.61 8.47
CA CYS A 101 9.00 -13.51 9.49
C CYS A 101 8.40 -12.78 10.71
N HIS A 102 8.85 -11.55 11.01
CA HIS A 102 8.42 -10.82 12.21
C HIS A 102 6.91 -10.42 12.18
N PRO A 103 6.36 -9.83 11.10
CA PRO A 103 4.92 -9.58 10.97
C PRO A 103 4.06 -10.85 11.04
N ALA A 104 4.54 -11.98 10.51
CA ALA A 104 3.81 -13.26 10.56
C ALA A 104 3.61 -13.77 11.99
N ALA A 105 4.60 -13.56 12.87
CA ALA A 105 4.47 -13.88 14.29
C ALA A 105 3.49 -12.94 15.01
N LYS A 106 3.56 -11.62 14.75
CA LYS A 106 2.63 -10.62 15.31
C LYS A 106 1.17 -10.91 14.93
N ARG A 107 0.90 -11.23 13.65
CA ARG A 107 -0.43 -11.62 13.14
C ARG A 107 -1.09 -12.72 13.99
N ARG A 108 -0.33 -13.75 14.41
CA ARG A 108 -0.91 -14.89 15.17
C ARG A 108 -1.39 -14.46 16.56
N ARG A 109 -0.68 -13.53 17.21
CA ARG A 109 -1.11 -12.92 18.48
C ARG A 109 -2.35 -12.05 18.27
N ALA A 110 -2.31 -11.15 17.28
CA ALA A 110 -3.42 -10.26 16.96
C ALA A 110 -4.72 -11.00 16.56
N MET A 111 -4.59 -12.15 15.90
CA MET A 111 -5.69 -13.05 15.56
C MET A 111 -6.32 -13.71 16.79
N ALA A 112 -5.52 -14.09 17.79
CA ALA A 112 -6.02 -14.73 19.02
C ALA A 112 -6.87 -13.78 19.89
N LEU A 113 -6.72 -12.46 19.72
CA LEU A 113 -7.52 -11.43 20.40
C LEU A 113 -8.88 -11.13 19.72
N VAL A 114 -9.25 -11.91 18.69
CA VAL A 114 -10.50 -11.73 17.92
C VAL A 114 -11.24 -13.06 17.82
N PRO A 115 -12.08 -13.43 18.81
CA PRO A 115 -12.84 -14.68 18.80
C PRO A 115 -13.70 -14.90 17.54
N GLU A 116 -14.17 -13.80 16.95
CA GLU A 116 -15.00 -13.76 15.74
C GLU A 116 -14.21 -13.78 14.42
N TRP A 117 -12.90 -13.99 14.44
CA TRP A 117 -12.00 -13.86 13.28
C TRP A 117 -12.49 -14.57 12.01
N GLU A 118 -12.90 -15.84 12.10
CA GLU A 118 -13.41 -16.57 10.92
C GLU A 118 -14.79 -16.07 10.43
N LYS A 119 -15.62 -15.48 11.31
CA LYS A 119 -16.86 -14.81 10.90
C LYS A 119 -16.54 -13.55 10.09
N LEU A 120 -15.62 -12.71 10.58
CA LEU A 120 -15.15 -11.52 9.86
C LEU A 120 -14.56 -11.89 8.48
N ARG A 121 -13.75 -12.95 8.40
CA ARG A 121 -13.18 -13.43 7.13
C ARG A 121 -14.24 -13.85 6.12
N THR A 122 -15.28 -14.52 6.60
CA THR A 122 -16.41 -14.99 5.78
C THR A 122 -17.21 -13.80 5.27
N ARG A 123 -17.58 -12.87 6.16
CA ARG A 123 -18.26 -11.62 5.81
C ARG A 123 -17.49 -10.78 4.79
N CYS A 124 -16.16 -10.69 4.91
CA CYS A 124 -15.32 -10.00 3.95
C CYS A 124 -15.25 -10.71 2.59
N GLN A 125 -15.28 -12.05 2.57
CA GLN A 125 -15.37 -12.85 1.34
C GLN A 125 -16.72 -12.64 0.65
N GLU A 126 -17.82 -12.69 1.41
CA GLU A 126 -19.20 -12.46 0.94
C GLU A 126 -19.37 -11.04 0.40
N ALA A 127 -18.93 -10.01 1.14
CA ALA A 127 -18.93 -8.63 0.68
C ALA A 127 -18.16 -8.44 -0.64
N LYS A 128 -16.97 -9.04 -0.80
CA LYS A 128 -16.24 -9.01 -2.08
C LYS A 128 -16.89 -9.87 -3.16
N ALA A 129 -17.66 -10.91 -2.83
CA ALA A 129 -18.41 -11.70 -3.79
C ALA A 129 -19.63 -10.92 -4.32
N ARG A 130 -20.38 -10.23 -3.44
CA ARG A 130 -21.47 -9.31 -3.81
C ARG A 130 -20.99 -8.26 -4.81
N VAL A 131 -19.85 -7.60 -4.54
CA VAL A 131 -19.25 -6.61 -5.46
C VAL A 131 -18.86 -7.22 -6.80
N ARG A 132 -18.29 -8.44 -6.85
CA ARG A 132 -17.94 -9.07 -8.13
C ARG A 132 -19.15 -9.52 -8.94
N GLY A 133 -20.27 -9.86 -8.29
CA GLY A 133 -21.52 -10.23 -8.97
C GLY A 133 -22.23 -9.05 -9.65
N ASP A 134 -21.99 -7.81 -9.20
CA ASP A 134 -22.59 -6.58 -9.73
C ASP A 134 -21.57 -5.42 -9.75
N MET A 135 -20.42 -5.63 -10.41
CA MET A 135 -19.32 -4.63 -10.36
C MET A 135 -19.76 -3.27 -10.89
N GLU A 136 -20.46 -3.22 -12.02
CA GLU A 136 -20.94 -1.96 -12.61
C GLU A 136 -22.05 -1.29 -11.79
N GLY A 137 -22.96 -2.03 -11.16
CA GLY A 137 -23.96 -1.44 -10.27
C GLY A 137 -23.37 -0.89 -8.98
N PHE A 138 -22.39 -1.56 -8.39
CA PHE A 138 -21.62 -1.00 -7.25
C PHE A 138 -20.76 0.19 -7.65
N LEU A 139 -20.17 0.18 -8.86
CA LEU A 139 -19.42 1.31 -9.40
C LEU A 139 -20.33 2.51 -9.68
N GLY A 140 -21.52 2.29 -10.26
CA GLY A 140 -22.53 3.34 -10.46
C GLY A 140 -22.97 4.00 -9.15
N ARG A 141 -23.31 3.20 -8.11
CA ARG A 141 -23.63 3.70 -6.76
C ARG A 141 -22.49 4.57 -6.19
N PHE A 142 -21.25 4.09 -6.30
CA PHE A 142 -20.07 4.84 -5.85
C PHE A 142 -19.95 6.20 -6.55
N GLU A 143 -20.12 6.22 -7.87
CA GLU A 143 -19.97 7.44 -8.67
C GLU A 143 -21.08 8.45 -8.40
N GLU A 144 -22.33 8.01 -8.24
CA GLU A 144 -23.47 8.86 -7.88
C GLU A 144 -23.25 9.52 -6.50
N ALA A 145 -22.97 8.71 -5.48
CA ALA A 145 -22.76 9.19 -4.12
C ALA A 145 -21.54 10.14 -4.01
N ALA A 146 -20.44 9.83 -4.70
CA ALA A 146 -19.26 10.69 -4.69
C ALA A 146 -19.50 12.03 -5.44
N ARG A 147 -20.23 12.01 -6.56
CA ARG A 147 -20.62 13.23 -7.30
C ARG A 147 -21.56 14.11 -6.49
N ALA A 148 -22.51 13.53 -5.76
CA ALA A 148 -23.40 14.25 -4.85
C ALA A 148 -22.63 15.01 -3.75
N ARG A 149 -21.41 14.57 -3.42
CA ARG A 149 -20.51 15.21 -2.44
C ARG A 149 -19.38 16.03 -3.07
N GLY A 150 -19.54 16.43 -4.34
CA GLY A 150 -18.66 17.35 -5.04
C GLY A 150 -17.40 16.74 -5.65
N ALA A 151 -17.24 15.41 -5.64
CA ALA A 151 -16.11 14.76 -6.29
C ALA A 151 -16.30 14.67 -7.81
N ARG A 152 -15.23 14.96 -8.57
CA ARG A 152 -15.18 14.82 -10.03
C ARG A 152 -14.63 13.44 -10.41
N ILE A 153 -15.50 12.52 -10.85
CA ILE A 153 -15.08 11.16 -11.23
C ILE A 153 -14.66 11.06 -12.69
N HIS A 154 -13.55 10.37 -12.91
CA HIS A 154 -13.03 9.94 -14.21
C HIS A 154 -12.86 8.42 -14.23
N ARG A 155 -13.27 7.75 -15.31
CA ARG A 155 -12.94 6.33 -15.55
C ARG A 155 -11.76 6.22 -16.53
N ALA A 156 -10.85 5.29 -16.26
CA ALA A 156 -9.72 4.96 -17.12
C ALA A 156 -9.73 3.45 -17.44
N LYS A 157 -9.80 3.09 -18.72
CA LYS A 157 -9.78 1.68 -19.14
C LYS A 157 -8.43 1.00 -18.89
N ASP A 158 -7.34 1.77 -18.95
CA ASP A 158 -5.97 1.29 -18.89
C ASP A 158 -5.00 2.32 -18.29
N ALA A 159 -3.77 1.88 -18.01
CA ALA A 159 -2.69 2.71 -17.50
C ALA A 159 -2.29 3.90 -18.40
N ALA A 160 -2.50 3.84 -19.72
CA ALA A 160 -2.20 4.96 -20.62
C ALA A 160 -3.30 6.04 -20.57
N GLU A 161 -4.56 5.63 -20.39
CA GLU A 161 -5.68 6.54 -20.16
C GLU A 161 -5.61 7.20 -18.78
N ALA A 162 -5.30 6.43 -17.73
CA ALA A 162 -5.11 6.99 -16.38
C ALA A 162 -4.02 8.07 -16.37
N ARG A 163 -2.88 7.81 -17.04
CA ARG A 163 -1.79 8.77 -17.23
C ARG A 163 -2.23 10.04 -17.98
N ARG A 164 -2.95 9.92 -19.09
CA ARG A 164 -3.49 11.07 -19.83
C ARG A 164 -4.46 11.91 -18.99
N ILE A 165 -5.36 11.27 -18.25
CA ILE A 165 -6.33 11.96 -17.39
C ILE A 165 -5.60 12.74 -16.29
N VAL A 166 -4.67 12.10 -15.57
CA VAL A 166 -3.94 12.77 -14.48
C VAL A 166 -3.08 13.93 -15.02
N LEU A 167 -2.42 13.77 -16.16
CA LEU A 167 -1.65 14.85 -16.79
C LEU A 167 -2.55 16.04 -17.20
N ALA A 168 -3.72 15.77 -17.81
CA ALA A 168 -4.67 16.83 -18.17
C ALA A 168 -5.14 17.62 -16.95
N LEU A 169 -5.40 16.96 -15.82
CA LEU A 169 -5.75 17.60 -14.55
C LEU A 169 -4.59 18.42 -13.97
N CYS A 170 -3.36 17.91 -14.07
CA CYS A 170 -2.16 18.65 -13.67
C CYS A 170 -1.97 19.91 -14.53
N GLN A 171 -2.23 19.83 -15.84
CA GLN A 171 -2.15 20.96 -16.76
C GLN A 171 -3.27 22.00 -16.52
N GLU A 172 -4.51 21.56 -16.27
CA GLU A 172 -5.66 22.42 -15.90
C GLU A 172 -5.34 23.25 -14.64
N ALA A 173 -4.81 22.59 -13.62
CA ALA A 173 -4.46 23.22 -12.33
C ALA A 173 -3.05 23.83 -12.27
N ARG A 174 -2.27 23.76 -13.36
CA ARG A 174 -0.86 24.25 -13.44
C ARG A 174 0.08 23.65 -12.38
N VAL A 175 -0.12 22.37 -12.06
CA VAL A 175 0.69 21.61 -11.10
C VAL A 175 2.14 21.51 -11.57
N SER A 176 3.05 21.97 -10.71
CA SER A 176 4.50 21.84 -10.84
C SER A 176 5.09 20.81 -9.87
N ARG A 177 4.49 20.69 -8.67
CA ARG A 177 4.90 19.76 -7.62
C ARG A 177 3.74 18.92 -7.08
N ILE A 178 3.99 17.62 -6.97
CA ILE A 178 3.09 16.61 -6.42
C ILE A 178 3.70 16.02 -5.15
N VAL A 179 2.96 16.05 -4.05
CA VAL A 179 3.21 15.17 -2.90
C VAL A 179 2.28 13.96 -2.99
N LYS A 180 2.87 12.77 -2.96
CA LYS A 180 2.19 11.51 -3.24
C LYS A 180 2.23 10.61 -2.01
N SER A 181 1.07 10.16 -1.55
CA SER A 181 0.99 9.06 -0.61
C SER A 181 1.04 7.72 -1.35
N LYS A 182 1.34 6.67 -0.60
CA LYS A 182 1.54 5.32 -1.12
C LYS A 182 0.35 4.82 -1.93
N SER A 183 0.59 4.40 -3.18
CA SER A 183 -0.47 3.86 -4.05
C SER A 183 0.05 2.83 -5.05
N LEU A 184 -0.26 1.56 -4.79
CA LEU A 184 0.09 0.46 -5.71
C LEU A 184 -0.58 0.60 -7.09
N THR A 185 -1.73 1.27 -7.20
CA THR A 185 -2.38 1.53 -8.50
C THR A 185 -1.63 2.60 -9.31
N VAL A 186 -1.04 3.60 -8.63
CA VAL A 186 -0.21 4.62 -9.29
C VAL A 186 1.09 3.99 -9.82
N GLU A 187 1.70 3.09 -9.04
CA GLU A 187 2.87 2.29 -9.48
C GLU A 187 2.50 1.35 -10.63
N GLU A 188 1.38 0.63 -10.53
CA GLU A 188 0.86 -0.26 -11.57
C GLU A 188 0.67 0.45 -12.92
N CYS A 189 0.25 1.71 -12.87
CA CYS A 189 0.03 2.54 -14.06
C CYS A 189 1.28 3.31 -14.53
N GLY A 190 2.37 3.29 -13.78
CA GLY A 190 3.58 4.07 -14.06
C GLY A 190 3.32 5.58 -14.12
N ILE A 191 2.42 6.10 -13.28
CA ILE A 191 1.98 7.50 -13.33
C ILE A 191 3.10 8.45 -12.86
N GLY A 192 3.81 8.14 -11.77
CA GLY A 192 4.91 8.98 -11.27
C GLY A 192 5.99 9.24 -12.33
N PRO A 193 6.69 8.21 -12.83
CA PRO A 193 7.71 8.36 -13.87
C PRO A 193 7.21 8.97 -15.19
N PHE A 194 5.91 8.88 -15.48
CA PHE A 194 5.32 9.56 -16.63
C PHE A 194 5.20 11.07 -16.40
N LEU A 195 4.72 11.51 -15.24
CA LEU A 195 4.60 12.93 -14.91
C LEU A 195 5.98 13.59 -14.73
N GLU A 196 6.97 12.86 -14.17
CA GLU A 196 8.37 13.28 -14.13
C GLU A 196 8.94 13.51 -15.54
N GLY A 197 8.57 12.66 -16.51
CA GLY A 197 8.94 12.82 -17.92
C GLY A 197 8.32 14.05 -18.60
N GLU A 198 7.19 14.53 -18.10
CA GLU A 198 6.52 15.77 -18.52
C GLU A 198 7.00 17.00 -17.73
N GLY A 199 8.02 16.84 -16.86
CA GLY A 199 8.64 17.93 -16.09
C GLY A 199 7.97 18.29 -14.77
N ILE A 200 7.06 17.45 -14.25
CA ILE A 200 6.39 17.65 -12.96
C ILE A 200 7.19 16.95 -11.86
N GLU A 201 7.51 17.66 -10.78
CA GLU A 201 8.22 17.09 -9.63
C GLU A 201 7.28 16.20 -8.80
N VAL A 202 7.55 14.90 -8.75
CA VAL A 202 6.77 13.92 -7.96
C VAL A 202 7.57 13.47 -6.74
N ILE A 203 7.01 13.64 -5.54
CA ILE A 203 7.68 13.30 -4.28
C ILE A 203 6.83 12.28 -3.52
N ASP A 204 7.34 11.07 -3.35
CA ASP A 204 6.74 10.10 -2.45
C ASP A 204 6.95 10.53 -0.99
N THR A 205 5.89 10.36 -0.19
CA THR A 205 5.81 10.88 1.19
C THR A 205 5.67 9.81 2.27
N ASP A 206 5.45 8.55 1.88
CA ASP A 206 5.61 7.39 2.77
C ASP A 206 7.12 7.14 2.93
N LEU A 207 7.65 7.03 4.15
CA LEU A 207 9.10 6.93 4.37
C LEU A 207 9.71 5.77 3.57
N GLY A 208 9.04 4.62 3.53
CA GLY A 208 9.47 3.46 2.77
C GLY A 208 9.51 3.71 1.26
N GLU A 209 8.45 4.29 0.69
CA GLU A 209 8.42 4.65 -0.74
C GLU A 209 9.48 5.72 -1.07
N ARG A 210 9.67 6.74 -0.22
CA ARG A 210 10.67 7.79 -0.42
C ARG A 210 12.10 7.24 -0.41
N ILE A 211 12.41 6.27 0.47
CA ILE A 211 13.71 5.59 0.50
C ILE A 211 13.97 4.88 -0.84
N VAL A 212 13.01 4.12 -1.37
CA VAL A 212 13.23 3.42 -2.65
C VAL A 212 13.21 4.36 -3.85
N GLN A 213 12.44 5.46 -3.80
CA GLN A 213 12.49 6.54 -4.80
C GLN A 213 13.90 7.15 -4.89
N LEU A 214 14.52 7.48 -3.75
CA LEU A 214 15.89 8.01 -3.69
C LEU A 214 16.96 7.00 -4.15
N PHE A 215 16.72 5.69 -4.00
CA PHE A 215 17.56 4.64 -4.60
C PHE A 215 17.31 4.43 -6.10
N GLY A 216 16.25 5.00 -6.68
CA GLY A 216 15.83 4.72 -8.06
C GLY A 216 15.28 3.30 -8.26
N GLU A 217 14.66 2.73 -7.22
CA GLU A 217 14.21 1.33 -7.19
C GLU A 217 12.70 1.20 -6.94
N PRO A 218 12.05 0.15 -7.48
CA PRO A 218 10.65 -0.12 -7.19
C PRO A 218 10.45 -0.69 -5.77
N PRO A 219 9.26 -0.53 -5.16
CA PRO A 219 8.92 -1.14 -3.87
C PRO A 219 9.08 -2.66 -3.87
N SER A 220 9.67 -3.19 -2.81
CA SER A 220 9.90 -4.64 -2.67
C SER A 220 8.80 -5.39 -1.89
N HIS A 221 7.99 -4.69 -1.10
CA HIS A 221 6.89 -5.27 -0.32
C HIS A 221 5.71 -4.30 -0.20
N VAL A 222 4.49 -4.82 -0.31
CA VAL A 222 3.25 -4.01 -0.35
C VAL A 222 2.99 -3.15 0.88
N THR A 223 3.55 -3.49 2.05
CA THR A 223 3.42 -2.69 3.29
C THR A 223 4.76 -2.23 3.88
N ALA A 224 5.89 -2.51 3.23
CA ALA A 224 7.23 -2.18 3.75
C ALA A 224 8.23 -2.04 2.58
N PRO A 225 8.13 -0.99 1.75
CA PRO A 225 8.78 -0.90 0.44
C PRO A 225 10.28 -1.19 0.48
N ALA A 226 10.95 -0.64 1.50
CA ALA A 226 12.38 -0.70 1.71
C ALA A 226 12.88 -1.94 2.51
N ILE A 227 12.06 -2.97 2.78
CA ILE A 227 12.40 -4.17 3.60
C ILE A 227 13.60 -5.04 3.08
N HIS A 228 14.27 -4.62 2.03
CA HIS A 228 15.47 -5.24 1.47
C HIS A 228 16.75 -4.41 1.69
N ARG A 229 16.61 -3.20 2.28
CA ARG A 229 17.67 -2.25 2.63
C ARG A 229 17.99 -2.34 4.12
N THR A 230 19.25 -2.14 4.47
CA THR A 230 19.68 -2.00 5.87
C THR A 230 19.76 -0.53 6.26
N ARG A 231 19.77 -0.25 7.56
CA ARG A 231 19.90 1.12 8.07
C ARG A 231 21.24 1.77 7.68
N GLU A 232 22.30 1.00 7.49
CA GLU A 232 23.61 1.47 7.03
C GLU A 232 23.57 1.89 5.55
N GLU A 233 22.84 1.14 4.69
CA GLU A 233 22.61 1.55 3.30
C GLU A 233 21.79 2.84 3.22
N ILE A 234 20.76 2.97 4.06
CA ILE A 234 19.89 4.15 4.14
C ILE A 234 20.65 5.36 4.70
N GLY A 235 21.46 5.17 5.74
CA GLY A 235 22.29 6.20 6.35
C GLY A 235 23.32 6.77 5.38
N ARG A 236 24.00 5.91 4.62
CA ARG A 236 24.90 6.36 3.55
C ARG A 236 24.16 7.15 2.47
N LEU A 237 23.01 6.67 2.01
CA LEU A 237 22.18 7.41 1.05
C LEU A 237 21.78 8.79 1.60
N PHE A 238 21.36 8.87 2.86
CA PHE A 238 20.95 10.14 3.46
C PHE A 238 22.13 11.10 3.67
N PHE A 239 23.34 10.59 3.92
CA PHE A 239 24.58 11.38 3.91
C PHE A 239 24.92 11.89 2.49
N GLU A 240 24.83 11.03 1.46
CA GLU A 240 25.01 11.41 0.05
C GLU A 240 24.00 12.48 -0.40
N GLN A 241 22.80 12.51 0.20
CA GLN A 241 21.77 13.55 0.02
C GLN A 241 21.92 14.78 0.96
N GLY A 242 22.95 14.83 1.80
CA GLY A 242 23.21 15.94 2.73
C GLY A 242 22.24 16.06 3.91
N LEU A 243 21.50 14.99 4.24
CA LEU A 243 20.43 14.98 5.25
C LEU A 243 20.93 14.65 6.67
N VAL A 244 22.04 13.90 6.78
CA VAL A 244 22.65 13.43 8.03
C VAL A 244 24.19 13.42 7.93
N PRO A 245 24.94 13.38 9.04
CA PRO A 245 26.39 13.17 9.03
C PRO A 245 26.81 11.80 8.48
N GLU A 246 28.07 11.68 8.07
CA GLU A 246 28.65 10.40 7.64
C GLU A 246 28.60 9.37 8.77
N GLY A 247 28.17 8.14 8.45
CA GLY A 247 28.11 7.04 9.40
C GLY A 247 26.87 7.02 10.33
N GLU A 248 25.92 7.94 10.18
CA GLU A 248 24.65 7.89 10.91
C GLU A 248 23.84 6.63 10.54
N THR A 249 23.29 5.95 11.54
CA THR A 249 22.56 4.67 11.40
C THR A 249 21.37 4.53 12.35
N ASP A 250 21.13 5.45 13.29
CA ASP A 250 19.95 5.39 14.17
C ASP A 250 18.66 5.62 13.36
N PRO A 251 17.74 4.64 13.30
CA PRO A 251 16.45 4.79 12.64
C PRO A 251 15.68 6.05 13.06
N LYS A 252 15.83 6.52 14.32
CA LYS A 252 15.19 7.74 14.81
C LYS A 252 15.76 8.99 14.15
N VAL A 253 17.10 9.10 14.09
CA VAL A 253 17.78 10.26 13.47
C VAL A 253 17.50 10.29 11.97
N LEU A 254 17.55 9.13 11.31
CA LEU A 254 17.20 8.99 9.88
C LEU A 254 15.73 9.38 9.61
N THR A 255 14.79 8.91 10.43
CA THR A 255 13.36 9.27 10.29
C THR A 255 13.13 10.77 10.52
N GLU A 256 13.75 11.38 11.54
CA GLU A 256 13.64 12.82 11.77
C GLU A 256 14.28 13.64 10.63
N ALA A 257 15.38 13.16 10.05
CA ALA A 257 15.99 13.79 8.87
C ALA A 257 15.06 13.75 7.65
N ALA A 258 14.38 12.62 7.41
CA ALA A 258 13.35 12.50 6.37
C ALA A 258 12.12 13.37 6.63
N ARG A 259 11.63 13.43 7.88
CA ARG A 259 10.56 14.35 8.32
C ARG A 259 10.90 15.80 7.98
N ARG A 260 12.11 16.25 8.33
CA ARG A 260 12.61 17.61 8.06
C ARG A 260 12.74 17.88 6.56
N SER A 261 13.28 16.93 5.79
CA SER A 261 13.50 17.12 4.34
C SER A 261 12.21 17.10 3.53
N LEU A 262 11.19 16.36 3.97
CA LEU A 262 9.88 16.30 3.30
C LEU A 262 8.97 17.50 3.63
N ARG A 263 9.13 18.17 4.78
CA ARG A 263 8.23 19.26 5.21
C ARG A 263 8.11 20.43 4.21
N PRO A 264 9.18 20.93 3.55
CA PRO A 264 9.06 21.97 2.52
C PRO A 264 8.23 21.54 1.32
N TYR A 265 8.33 20.26 0.89
CA TYR A 265 7.55 19.74 -0.24
C TYR A 265 6.06 19.69 0.12
N PHE A 266 5.69 19.29 1.34
CA PHE A 266 4.30 19.34 1.81
C PHE A 266 3.71 20.75 1.83
N LEU A 267 4.47 21.73 2.32
CA LEU A 267 4.02 23.13 2.43
C LEU A 267 3.96 23.86 1.08
N GLY A 268 4.62 23.35 0.04
CA GLY A 268 4.74 23.97 -1.27
C GLY A 268 4.34 23.06 -2.44
N ALA A 269 3.41 22.12 -2.22
CA ALA A 269 2.87 21.26 -3.26
C ALA A 269 1.55 21.78 -3.85
N ASP A 270 1.40 21.63 -5.16
CA ASP A 270 0.18 22.02 -5.88
C ASP A 270 -0.88 20.91 -5.85
N LEU A 271 -0.44 19.65 -5.71
CA LEU A 271 -1.30 18.46 -5.72
C LEU A 271 -0.91 17.46 -4.63
N GLY A 272 -1.88 17.08 -3.80
CA GLY A 272 -1.84 15.90 -2.95
C GLY A 272 -2.44 14.70 -3.70
N MET A 273 -1.61 13.72 -4.06
CA MET A 273 -2.05 12.51 -4.75
C MET A 273 -2.16 11.33 -3.79
N THR A 274 -3.27 10.60 -3.83
CA THR A 274 -3.49 9.42 -2.96
C THR A 274 -3.86 8.17 -3.75
N GLY A 275 -3.63 7.01 -3.13
CA GLY A 275 -4.29 5.76 -3.51
C GLY A 275 -5.67 5.61 -2.87
N ALA A 276 -6.14 4.35 -2.85
CA ALA A 276 -7.26 3.91 -2.01
C ALA A 276 -7.02 2.48 -1.52
N ASN A 277 -7.31 2.23 -0.24
CA ASN A 277 -7.42 0.87 0.30
C ASN A 277 -8.82 0.29 0.04
N PHE A 278 -9.84 1.13 0.16
CA PHE A 278 -11.25 0.80 -0.10
C PHE A 278 -11.97 1.96 -0.79
N LEU A 279 -12.99 1.63 -1.57
CA LEU A 279 -13.98 2.57 -2.12
C LEU A 279 -15.35 2.10 -1.61
N VAL A 280 -16.04 2.92 -0.82
CA VAL A 280 -17.35 2.52 -0.22
C VAL A 280 -18.47 2.93 -1.17
N ALA A 281 -19.11 1.95 -1.80
CA ALA A 281 -20.07 2.20 -2.88
C ALA A 281 -21.33 2.95 -2.41
N GLU A 282 -21.84 2.64 -1.23
CA GLU A 282 -22.96 3.32 -0.58
C GLU A 282 -22.79 4.85 -0.43
N THR A 283 -21.56 5.31 -0.14
CA THR A 283 -21.30 6.69 0.31
C THR A 283 -20.33 7.48 -0.58
N GLY A 284 -19.78 6.86 -1.62
CA GLY A 284 -18.77 7.49 -2.47
C GLY A 284 -17.41 7.68 -1.77
N THR A 285 -17.21 7.08 -0.60
CA THR A 285 -16.05 7.35 0.26
C THR A 285 -14.78 6.69 -0.27
N VAL A 286 -13.70 7.47 -0.42
CA VAL A 286 -12.34 6.94 -0.62
C VAL A 286 -11.67 6.76 0.74
N VAL A 287 -11.26 5.53 1.08
CA VAL A 287 -10.61 5.22 2.37
C VAL A 287 -9.13 4.94 2.17
N VAL A 288 -8.28 5.67 2.90
CA VAL A 288 -6.82 5.51 2.94
C VAL A 288 -6.38 5.08 4.33
N VAL A 289 -5.50 4.09 4.40
CA VAL A 289 -5.08 3.43 5.64
C VAL A 289 -3.56 3.50 5.77
N GLU A 290 -3.06 4.30 6.72
CA GLU A 290 -1.63 4.61 6.90
C GLU A 290 -1.24 4.75 8.38
N ASN A 291 0.07 4.86 8.67
CA ASN A 291 0.56 5.09 10.03
C ASN A 291 1.29 6.45 10.21
N GLU A 292 1.67 7.12 9.11
CA GLU A 292 2.61 8.24 9.19
C GLU A 292 1.95 9.63 9.20
N ALA A 293 0.68 9.73 8.78
CA ALA A 293 -0.12 10.95 8.55
C ALA A 293 0.15 11.69 7.22
N ASN A 294 0.92 11.09 6.31
CA ASN A 294 1.35 11.73 5.06
C ASN A 294 0.22 11.96 4.04
N SER A 295 -0.73 11.03 3.90
CA SER A 295 -1.90 11.22 3.01
C SER A 295 -2.68 12.45 3.43
N ILE A 296 -3.10 12.51 4.70
CA ILE A 296 -3.95 13.61 5.18
C ILE A 296 -3.20 14.94 5.25
N LEU A 297 -1.91 14.93 5.61
CA LEU A 297 -1.08 16.14 5.55
C LEU A 297 -0.97 16.70 4.12
N GLY A 298 -0.71 15.83 3.13
CA GLY A 298 -0.57 16.24 1.73
C GLY A 298 -1.87 16.75 1.10
N THR A 299 -2.98 16.02 1.28
CA THR A 299 -4.30 16.41 0.72
C THR A 299 -4.90 17.63 1.39
N SER A 300 -4.54 17.90 2.64
CA SER A 300 -5.06 19.05 3.40
C SER A 300 -4.28 20.33 3.14
N LEU A 301 -3.01 20.24 2.76
CA LEU A 301 -2.17 21.40 2.37
C LEU A 301 -2.34 21.76 0.89
N ALA A 302 -2.25 20.77 -0.01
CA ALA A 302 -2.27 21.03 -1.45
C ALA A 302 -3.65 21.53 -1.94
N PRO A 303 -3.71 22.52 -2.85
CA PRO A 303 -4.98 23.06 -3.36
C PRO A 303 -5.77 22.06 -4.21
N LEU A 304 -5.13 21.02 -4.76
CA LEU A 304 -5.78 19.94 -5.52
C LEU A 304 -5.60 18.58 -4.82
N HIS A 305 -6.65 17.76 -4.82
CA HIS A 305 -6.58 16.34 -4.42
C HIS A 305 -7.01 15.43 -5.59
N ILE A 306 -6.13 14.51 -5.99
CA ILE A 306 -6.45 13.41 -6.92
C ILE A 306 -6.26 12.07 -6.20
N ALA A 307 -7.33 11.29 -6.08
CA ALA A 307 -7.27 9.88 -5.68
C ALA A 307 -7.25 8.97 -6.92
N VAL A 308 -6.29 8.05 -7.00
CA VAL A 308 -6.18 7.07 -8.10
C VAL A 308 -6.36 5.67 -7.54
N ALA A 309 -7.42 4.97 -7.96
CA ALA A 309 -7.82 3.70 -7.38
C ALA A 309 -8.25 2.69 -8.45
N GLY A 310 -7.89 1.42 -8.27
CA GLY A 310 -8.42 0.33 -9.09
C GLY A 310 -9.86 0.00 -8.72
N ILE A 311 -10.69 -0.43 -9.68
CA ILE A 311 -12.08 -0.84 -9.38
C ILE A 311 -12.16 -2.04 -8.40
N ASP A 312 -11.06 -2.80 -8.23
CA ASP A 312 -10.91 -3.88 -7.24
C ASP A 312 -11.05 -3.40 -5.77
N LYS A 313 -10.98 -2.08 -5.53
CA LYS A 313 -11.09 -1.48 -4.20
C LYS A 313 -12.52 -1.38 -3.67
N LEU A 314 -13.55 -1.53 -4.51
CA LEU A 314 -14.95 -1.40 -4.09
C LEU A 314 -15.34 -2.36 -2.95
N VAL A 315 -16.06 -1.82 -1.97
CA VAL A 315 -16.78 -2.54 -0.90
C VAL A 315 -18.23 -2.03 -0.88
N PRO A 316 -19.22 -2.86 -0.50
CA PRO A 316 -20.63 -2.48 -0.62
C PRO A 316 -21.03 -1.25 0.21
N ASP A 317 -20.74 -1.31 1.51
CA ASP A 317 -21.39 -0.49 2.55
C ASP A 317 -20.40 -0.21 3.72
N LEU A 318 -20.74 0.77 4.57
CA LEU A 318 -19.89 1.18 5.70
C LEU A 318 -19.71 0.08 6.77
N ASP A 319 -20.68 -0.81 6.94
CA ASP A 319 -20.63 -1.91 7.91
C ASP A 319 -19.69 -3.05 7.43
N SER A 320 -19.72 -3.36 6.12
CA SER A 320 -18.73 -4.22 5.46
C SER A 320 -17.32 -3.66 5.63
N LEU A 321 -17.13 -2.35 5.47
CA LEU A 321 -15.83 -1.69 5.68
C LEU A 321 -15.25 -1.98 7.08
N GLN A 322 -16.06 -1.92 8.14
CA GLN A 322 -15.60 -2.22 9.51
C GLN A 322 -14.99 -3.62 9.63
N SER A 323 -15.54 -4.58 8.91
CA SER A 323 -15.05 -5.96 8.89
C SER A 323 -13.69 -6.07 8.18
N PHE A 324 -13.48 -5.31 7.09
CA PHE A 324 -12.18 -5.23 6.43
C PHE A 324 -11.13 -4.51 7.28
N LEU A 325 -11.50 -3.41 7.96
CA LEU A 325 -10.61 -2.66 8.86
C LEU A 325 -10.16 -3.52 10.04
N ALA A 326 -11.07 -4.30 10.65
CA ALA A 326 -10.75 -5.23 11.73
C ALA A 326 -9.70 -6.29 11.32
N LEU A 327 -9.67 -6.71 10.06
CA LEU A 327 -8.75 -7.74 9.55
C LEU A 327 -7.46 -7.19 8.93
N LEU A 328 -7.48 -6.02 8.29
CA LEU A 328 -6.39 -5.50 7.44
C LEU A 328 -5.08 -5.34 8.23
N ALA A 329 -5.08 -4.48 9.26
CA ALA A 329 -3.89 -4.18 10.05
C ALA A 329 -3.36 -5.41 10.80
N ARG A 330 -4.27 -6.20 11.41
CA ARG A 330 -3.97 -7.46 12.10
C ARG A 330 -3.32 -8.49 11.18
N SER A 331 -3.76 -8.58 9.93
CA SER A 331 -3.19 -9.49 8.93
C SER A 331 -1.84 -9.03 8.37
N ALA A 332 -1.66 -7.72 8.25
CA ALA A 332 -0.47 -7.12 7.63
C ALA A 332 0.72 -7.00 8.59
N THR A 333 0.53 -6.31 9.71
CA THR A 333 1.58 -5.92 10.67
C THR A 333 1.32 -6.45 12.08
N GLY A 334 0.11 -6.94 12.35
CA GLY A 334 -0.32 -7.42 13.67
C GLY A 334 -0.83 -6.32 14.60
N GLN A 335 -1.01 -5.09 14.11
CA GLN A 335 -1.62 -3.99 14.88
C GLN A 335 -3.15 -4.16 14.96
N ARG A 336 -3.79 -3.69 16.05
CA ARG A 336 -5.26 -3.68 16.19
C ARG A 336 -5.96 -2.84 15.11
N LEU A 337 -5.40 -1.69 14.79
CA LEU A 337 -5.72 -0.82 13.66
C LEU A 337 -4.44 -0.05 13.27
N THR A 338 -4.39 0.59 12.10
CA THR A 338 -3.31 1.54 11.80
C THR A 338 -3.56 2.88 12.49
N THR A 339 -2.53 3.73 12.60
CA THR A 339 -2.68 5.03 13.26
C THR A 339 -3.75 5.90 12.60
N TYR A 340 -3.79 5.95 11.26
CA TYR A 340 -4.76 6.75 10.52
C TYR A 340 -5.54 5.84 9.57
N THR A 341 -6.88 5.92 9.64
CA THR A 341 -7.78 5.43 8.60
C THR A 341 -8.66 6.61 8.22
N THR A 342 -8.27 7.32 7.15
CA THR A 342 -8.89 8.55 6.71
C THR A 342 -9.96 8.27 5.67
N HIS A 343 -11.14 8.83 5.88
CA HIS A 343 -12.31 8.75 5.01
C HIS A 343 -12.44 10.08 4.28
N TYR A 344 -12.22 10.07 2.96
CA TYR A 344 -12.48 11.20 2.08
C TYR A 344 -13.84 10.98 1.42
N THR A 345 -14.88 11.56 2.02
CA THR A 345 -16.28 11.40 1.61
C THR A 345 -16.71 12.46 0.58
N GLY A 346 -16.11 13.65 0.63
CA GLY A 346 -16.47 14.78 -0.22
C GLY A 346 -15.38 15.82 -0.35
N SER A 347 -15.66 16.89 -1.10
CA SER A 347 -14.74 18.00 -1.27
C SER A 347 -14.47 18.73 0.05
N MET A 348 -13.18 18.90 0.41
CA MET A 348 -12.72 19.72 1.55
C MET A 348 -12.57 21.20 1.15
N GLY A 349 -13.62 21.78 0.55
CA GLY A 349 -13.62 23.14 0.01
C GLY A 349 -12.67 23.36 -1.18
N ARG A 350 -12.22 22.29 -1.83
CA ARG A 350 -11.21 22.30 -2.90
C ARG A 350 -11.48 21.25 -3.97
N PRO A 351 -10.97 21.38 -5.21
CA PRO A 351 -11.18 20.38 -6.26
C PRO A 351 -10.69 18.99 -5.83
N PHE A 352 -11.61 18.03 -5.81
CA PHE A 352 -11.36 16.63 -5.48
C PHE A 352 -11.73 15.77 -6.68
N HIS A 353 -10.75 15.02 -7.21
CA HIS A 353 -10.93 14.14 -8.35
C HIS A 353 -10.66 12.69 -7.97
N ILE A 354 -11.44 11.77 -8.52
CA ILE A 354 -11.25 10.33 -8.34
C ILE A 354 -11.08 9.71 -9.72
N VAL A 355 -9.92 9.07 -9.95
CA VAL A 355 -9.61 8.34 -11.17
C VAL A 355 -9.76 6.85 -10.90
N LEU A 356 -10.83 6.27 -11.43
CA LEU A 356 -11.19 4.86 -11.28
C LEU A 356 -10.60 4.08 -12.44
N VAL A 357 -9.71 3.13 -12.12
CA VAL A 357 -8.87 2.43 -13.10
C VAL A 357 -9.31 0.98 -13.24
N ASP A 358 -9.66 0.57 -14.45
CA ASP A 358 -9.86 -0.85 -14.78
C ASP A 358 -8.50 -1.55 -14.97
N ASN A 359 -7.76 -1.18 -16.02
CA ASN A 359 -6.45 -1.73 -16.36
C ASN A 359 -6.44 -3.27 -16.39
N GLY A 360 -7.47 -3.86 -17.01
CA GLY A 360 -7.63 -5.31 -17.20
C GLY A 360 -8.42 -6.02 -16.11
N ARG A 361 -8.91 -5.33 -15.08
CA ARG A 361 -9.67 -5.93 -13.97
C ARG A 361 -10.97 -6.58 -14.44
N SER A 362 -11.75 -5.89 -15.28
CA SER A 362 -13.00 -6.42 -15.83
C SER A 362 -12.80 -7.61 -16.76
N ALA A 363 -11.61 -7.73 -17.38
CA ALA A 363 -11.25 -8.90 -18.17
C ALA A 363 -10.94 -10.16 -17.32
N LEU A 364 -10.91 -10.05 -15.99
CA LEU A 364 -10.67 -11.20 -15.09
C LEU A 364 -11.96 -11.92 -14.67
N PHE A 365 -13.15 -11.36 -14.88
CA PHE A 365 -14.42 -12.03 -14.56
C PHE A 365 -14.56 -13.34 -15.35
N GLY A 366 -14.94 -14.43 -14.67
CA GLY A 366 -14.99 -15.77 -15.26
C GLY A 366 -13.62 -16.44 -15.51
N THR A 367 -12.51 -15.81 -15.13
CA THR A 367 -11.15 -16.38 -15.25
C THR A 367 -10.65 -16.98 -13.92
N PRO A 368 -9.61 -17.84 -13.93
CA PRO A 368 -8.92 -18.29 -12.71
C PRO A 368 -8.27 -17.16 -11.88
N ALA A 369 -8.27 -15.90 -12.35
CA ALA A 369 -7.76 -14.76 -11.60
C ALA A 369 -8.88 -13.92 -10.93
N GLU A 370 -10.16 -14.21 -11.16
CA GLU A 370 -11.28 -13.37 -10.71
C GLU A 370 -11.25 -13.09 -9.20
N GLU A 371 -11.15 -14.13 -8.37
CA GLU A 371 -11.13 -13.97 -6.91
C GLU A 371 -9.92 -13.15 -6.40
N ALA A 372 -8.84 -13.02 -7.19
CA ALA A 372 -7.72 -12.17 -6.81
C ALA A 372 -8.09 -10.67 -6.78
N LEU A 373 -9.18 -10.27 -7.43
CA LEU A 373 -9.78 -8.93 -7.30
C LEU A 373 -10.34 -8.67 -5.87
N ALA A 374 -10.61 -9.71 -5.07
CA ALA A 374 -10.99 -9.52 -3.67
C ALA A 374 -9.83 -9.01 -2.79
N CYS A 375 -8.59 -8.95 -3.31
CA CYS A 375 -7.39 -8.73 -2.50
C CYS A 375 -7.26 -7.31 -1.92
N ILE A 376 -7.42 -7.20 -0.60
CA ILE A 376 -7.21 -5.98 0.21
C ILE A 376 -5.73 -5.60 0.42
N ARG A 377 -4.80 -6.17 -0.37
CA ARG A 377 -3.35 -5.86 -0.39
C ARG A 377 -2.60 -5.95 0.95
N CYS A 378 -3.13 -6.66 1.94
CA CYS A 378 -2.56 -6.78 3.30
C CYS A 378 -1.15 -7.42 3.41
N GLY A 379 -0.54 -7.96 2.35
CA GLY A 379 0.80 -8.58 2.42
C GLY A 379 0.90 -9.91 3.17
N ALA A 380 -0.13 -10.39 3.88
CA ALA A 380 -0.08 -11.62 4.68
C ALA A 380 0.40 -12.86 3.89
N CYS A 381 0.04 -12.97 2.61
CA CYS A 381 0.49 -14.06 1.74
C CYS A 381 1.98 -13.96 1.34
N LEU A 382 2.58 -12.77 1.34
CA LEU A 382 4.03 -12.57 1.16
C LEU A 382 4.74 -12.98 2.44
N ASN A 383 4.24 -12.50 3.59
CA ASN A 383 4.76 -12.77 4.92
C ASN A 383 4.88 -14.26 5.26
N GLU A 384 3.97 -15.11 4.76
CA GLU A 384 4.01 -16.58 4.97
C GLU A 384 4.59 -17.37 3.79
N CYS A 385 4.89 -16.75 2.65
CA CYS A 385 5.41 -17.48 1.49
C CYS A 385 6.90 -17.85 1.66
N PRO A 386 7.26 -19.15 1.65
CA PRO A 386 8.65 -19.59 1.84
C PRO A 386 9.58 -19.19 0.67
N VAL A 387 9.00 -18.88 -0.49
CA VAL A 387 9.74 -18.43 -1.69
C VAL A 387 10.03 -16.94 -1.60
N TYR A 388 9.01 -16.12 -1.36
CA TYR A 388 9.14 -14.67 -1.17
C TYR A 388 10.17 -14.33 -0.08
N ARG A 389 10.06 -15.00 1.09
CA ARG A 389 11.02 -14.94 2.22
C ARG A 389 12.49 -15.20 1.84
N ARG A 390 12.79 -15.74 0.66
CA ARG A 390 14.16 -15.97 0.16
C ARG A 390 14.52 -15.06 -1.01
N ILE A 391 13.62 -14.91 -1.99
CA ILE A 391 13.95 -14.22 -3.25
C ILE A 391 13.59 -12.72 -3.27
N GLY A 392 12.81 -12.24 -2.29
CA GLY A 392 12.36 -10.85 -2.20
C GLY A 392 11.41 -10.42 -3.33
N GLY A 393 10.89 -9.20 -3.26
CA GLY A 393 9.92 -8.69 -4.23
C GLY A 393 10.46 -8.47 -5.64
N HIS A 394 11.65 -7.87 -5.77
CA HIS A 394 12.24 -7.52 -7.08
C HIS A 394 12.42 -8.71 -8.02
N SER A 395 12.60 -9.92 -7.46
CA SER A 395 12.67 -11.17 -8.22
C SER A 395 11.40 -11.46 -9.02
N TYR A 396 10.22 -11.02 -8.54
CA TYR A 396 8.95 -11.18 -9.24
C TYR A 396 8.84 -10.22 -10.46
N GLY A 397 9.49 -9.07 -10.42
CA GLY A 397 9.57 -8.16 -11.57
C GLY A 397 8.28 -7.44 -11.93
N TRP A 398 7.42 -7.18 -10.95
CA TRP A 398 6.22 -6.36 -11.09
C TRP A 398 5.80 -5.82 -9.71
N VAL A 399 4.88 -4.85 -9.70
CA VAL A 399 4.47 -4.08 -8.50
C VAL A 399 3.78 -4.90 -7.42
N TYR A 400 3.19 -6.05 -7.78
CA TYR A 400 2.65 -7.01 -6.81
C TYR A 400 3.56 -8.26 -6.77
N PRO A 401 4.38 -8.44 -5.72
CA PRO A 401 5.19 -9.63 -5.53
C PRO A 401 4.46 -10.73 -4.73
N GLY A 402 5.11 -11.89 -4.58
CA GLY A 402 4.59 -13.01 -3.80
C GLY A 402 3.38 -13.72 -4.42
N PRO A 403 2.66 -14.56 -3.66
CA PRO A 403 1.61 -15.43 -4.20
C PRO A 403 0.44 -14.69 -4.88
N ILE A 404 0.09 -13.48 -4.43
CA ILE A 404 -0.91 -12.65 -5.13
C ILE A 404 -0.38 -12.14 -6.48
N GLY A 405 0.92 -11.82 -6.55
CA GLY A 405 1.62 -11.50 -7.80
C GLY A 405 1.68 -12.65 -8.78
N GLU A 406 1.86 -13.89 -8.30
CA GLU A 406 1.82 -15.09 -9.15
C GLU A 406 0.46 -15.29 -9.84
N VAL A 407 -0.65 -14.81 -9.27
CA VAL A 407 -1.99 -14.87 -9.88
C VAL A 407 -2.26 -13.65 -10.78
N LEU A 408 -1.90 -12.44 -10.33
CA LEU A 408 -2.26 -11.21 -11.04
C LEU A 408 -1.29 -10.82 -12.16
N ALA A 409 0.00 -11.17 -12.08
CA ALA A 409 0.98 -10.73 -13.08
C ALA A 409 0.74 -11.37 -14.46
N PRO A 410 0.49 -12.69 -14.60
CA PRO A 410 0.13 -13.27 -15.91
C PRO A 410 -1.16 -12.68 -16.49
N ALA A 411 -2.04 -12.18 -15.61
CA ALA A 411 -3.37 -11.66 -15.93
C ALA A 411 -3.36 -10.19 -16.39
N LEU A 412 -2.65 -9.33 -15.66
CA LEU A 412 -2.65 -7.86 -15.84
C LEU A 412 -1.33 -7.30 -16.39
N ALA A 413 -0.18 -7.91 -16.05
CA ALA A 413 1.13 -7.51 -16.59
C ALA A 413 1.50 -8.25 -17.89
N GLY A 414 0.88 -9.41 -18.13
CA GLY A 414 0.94 -10.14 -19.39
C GLY A 414 1.98 -11.26 -19.47
N PRO A 415 2.26 -11.79 -20.69
CA PRO A 415 2.98 -13.06 -20.89
C PRO A 415 4.42 -13.10 -20.39
N SER A 416 5.07 -11.94 -20.23
CA SER A 416 6.41 -11.81 -19.63
C SER A 416 6.49 -12.36 -18.21
N HIS A 417 5.35 -12.48 -17.51
CA HIS A 417 5.25 -12.91 -16.11
C HIS A 417 4.72 -14.34 -15.92
N ASP A 418 4.40 -15.06 -17.00
CA ASP A 418 3.97 -16.48 -16.99
C ASP A 418 4.94 -17.41 -16.26
N ALA A 419 6.20 -17.02 -16.14
CA ALA A 419 7.22 -17.75 -15.40
C ALA A 419 6.91 -17.84 -13.89
N LEU A 420 6.24 -16.83 -13.32
CA LEU A 420 6.06 -16.67 -11.88
C LEU A 420 5.23 -17.79 -11.26
N VAL A 421 4.22 -18.32 -11.95
CA VAL A 421 3.36 -19.39 -11.42
C VAL A 421 4.14 -20.66 -11.08
N LYS A 422 5.36 -20.84 -11.61
CA LYS A 422 6.26 -21.96 -11.27
C LYS A 422 7.07 -21.75 -9.99
N ALA A 423 7.11 -20.53 -9.45
CA ALA A 423 7.87 -20.21 -8.25
C ALA A 423 7.23 -20.84 -7.00
N SER A 424 5.90 -20.77 -6.86
CA SER A 424 5.19 -21.34 -5.71
C SER A 424 5.36 -22.87 -5.57
N PRO A 425 5.54 -23.40 -4.35
CA PRO A 425 5.51 -24.82 -4.07
C PRO A 425 4.08 -25.39 -3.95
N LEU A 426 3.03 -24.56 -4.14
CA LEU A 426 1.61 -24.88 -3.88
C LEU A 426 1.34 -25.37 -2.44
N CYS A 427 2.11 -24.90 -1.45
CA CYS A 427 2.01 -25.32 -0.05
C CYS A 427 0.77 -24.80 0.72
N ARG A 428 -0.18 -24.14 0.05
CA ARG A 428 -1.43 -23.55 0.58
C ARG A 428 -1.32 -22.53 1.72
N ALA A 429 -0.16 -22.32 2.34
CA ALA A 429 0.02 -21.34 3.43
C ALA A 429 -0.54 -19.93 3.12
N CYS A 430 -0.43 -19.47 1.87
CA CYS A 430 -0.99 -18.19 1.43
C CYS A 430 -2.53 -18.15 1.38
N THR A 431 -3.17 -19.29 1.09
CA THR A 431 -4.63 -19.48 1.16
C THR A 431 -5.09 -19.42 2.62
N GLU A 432 -4.46 -20.22 3.49
CA GLU A 432 -4.85 -20.34 4.91
C GLU A 432 -4.82 -19.00 5.65
N VAL A 433 -3.84 -18.15 5.38
CA VAL A 433 -3.72 -16.85 6.08
C VAL A 433 -4.50 -15.70 5.46
N CYS A 434 -5.11 -15.88 4.29
CA CYS A 434 -5.77 -14.81 3.56
C CYS A 434 -7.03 -14.30 4.32
N PRO A 435 -7.08 -13.02 4.76
CA PRO A 435 -8.22 -12.50 5.52
C PRO A 435 -9.52 -12.46 4.72
N VAL A 436 -9.44 -12.48 3.39
CA VAL A 436 -10.60 -12.47 2.47
C VAL A 436 -10.78 -13.81 1.75
N ARG A 437 -10.20 -14.89 2.32
CA ARG A 437 -10.40 -16.30 1.94
C ARG A 437 -10.13 -16.67 0.46
N ILE A 438 -9.27 -15.91 -0.24
CA ILE A 438 -8.84 -16.21 -1.62
C ILE A 438 -7.96 -17.48 -1.61
N ASP A 439 -8.35 -18.51 -2.38
CA ASP A 439 -7.51 -19.70 -2.58
C ASP A 439 -6.40 -19.47 -3.62
N LEU A 440 -5.40 -18.67 -3.23
CA LEU A 440 -4.24 -18.36 -4.06
C LEU A 440 -3.51 -19.61 -4.56
N ALA A 441 -3.47 -20.69 -3.78
CA ALA A 441 -2.83 -21.93 -4.22
C ALA A 441 -3.62 -22.64 -5.34
N ARG A 442 -4.95 -22.64 -5.29
CA ARG A 442 -5.79 -23.09 -6.41
C ARG A 442 -5.56 -22.21 -7.64
N HIS A 443 -5.63 -20.89 -7.50
CA HIS A 443 -5.51 -19.97 -8.64
C HIS A 443 -4.15 -20.04 -9.34
N ILE A 444 -3.05 -20.19 -8.58
CA ILE A 444 -1.71 -20.43 -9.15
C ILE A 444 -1.65 -21.79 -9.87
N HIS A 445 -2.32 -22.82 -9.35
CA HIS A 445 -2.40 -24.13 -9.99
C HIS A 445 -3.21 -24.08 -11.30
N ASP A 446 -4.34 -23.39 -11.31
CA ASP A 446 -5.23 -23.32 -12.46
C ASP A 446 -4.60 -22.47 -13.58
N TRP A 447 -3.87 -21.41 -13.23
CA TRP A 447 -2.97 -20.72 -14.17
C TRP A 447 -1.90 -21.64 -14.76
N ARG A 448 -1.34 -22.61 -14.01
CA ARG A 448 -0.39 -23.58 -14.59
C ARG A 448 -1.06 -24.47 -15.63
N ILE A 449 -2.33 -24.84 -15.43
CA ILE A 449 -3.10 -25.63 -16.40
C ILE A 449 -3.37 -24.78 -17.65
N ASP A 450 -3.94 -23.59 -17.48
CA ASP A 450 -4.30 -22.67 -18.58
C ASP A 450 -3.08 -22.30 -19.45
N LEU A 451 -1.99 -21.85 -18.83
CA LEU A 451 -0.76 -21.48 -19.55
C LEU A 451 -0.08 -22.70 -20.20
N ALA A 452 -0.21 -23.91 -19.62
CA ALA A 452 0.30 -25.13 -20.24
C ALA A 452 -0.55 -25.57 -21.45
N ALA A 453 -1.88 -25.46 -21.37
CA ALA A 453 -2.80 -25.71 -22.47
C ALA A 453 -2.55 -24.73 -23.63
N LYS A 454 -2.32 -23.45 -23.32
CA LYS A 454 -1.93 -22.40 -24.28
C LYS A 454 -0.47 -22.50 -24.77
N GLY A 455 0.28 -23.53 -24.38
CA GLY A 455 1.69 -23.74 -24.78
C GLY A 455 2.71 -22.74 -24.20
N ARG A 456 2.25 -21.70 -23.51
CA ARG A 456 3.04 -20.64 -22.86
C ARG A 456 3.90 -21.19 -21.71
N LEU A 457 3.42 -22.22 -21.01
CA LEU A 457 4.13 -22.87 -19.90
C LEU A 457 4.77 -24.21 -20.30
N ARG A 458 6.03 -24.17 -20.76
CA ARG A 458 6.78 -25.40 -21.08
C ARG A 458 7.14 -26.23 -19.82
N PRO A 459 6.93 -27.56 -19.80
CA PRO A 459 7.42 -28.42 -18.72
C PRO A 459 8.95 -28.40 -18.62
N SER A 460 9.49 -28.36 -17.40
CA SER A 460 10.93 -28.44 -17.14
C SER A 460 11.50 -29.87 -17.22
N LEU A 461 10.63 -30.88 -17.32
CA LEU A 461 10.99 -32.28 -17.24
C LEU A 461 11.10 -32.92 -18.64
N PRO A 462 12.17 -33.70 -18.94
CA PRO A 462 12.29 -34.47 -20.18
C PRO A 462 11.05 -35.33 -20.50
N ARG A 463 10.72 -35.44 -21.80
CA ARG A 463 9.54 -36.19 -22.30
C ARG A 463 9.50 -37.63 -21.79
N THR A 464 10.65 -38.28 -21.63
CA THR A 464 10.82 -39.64 -21.10
C THR A 464 10.39 -39.74 -19.64
N LEU A 465 10.92 -38.89 -18.77
CA LEU A 465 10.53 -38.80 -17.36
C LEU A 465 9.03 -38.47 -17.20
N ARG A 466 8.49 -37.58 -18.04
CA ARG A 466 7.05 -37.27 -18.07
C ARG A 466 6.19 -38.50 -18.39
N ARG A 467 6.60 -39.35 -19.34
CA ARG A 467 5.92 -40.63 -19.64
C ARG A 467 5.99 -41.61 -18.46
N VAL A 468 7.13 -41.70 -17.77
CA VAL A 468 7.30 -42.59 -16.60
C VAL A 468 6.45 -42.13 -15.41
N TRP A 469 6.39 -40.82 -15.14
CA TRP A 469 5.58 -40.26 -14.05
C TRP A 469 4.08 -40.25 -14.36
N GLY A 470 3.71 -40.05 -15.63
CA GLY A 470 2.30 -40.05 -16.07
C GLY A 470 1.63 -41.42 -16.07
N HIS A 471 2.35 -42.52 -15.84
CA HIS A 471 1.80 -43.87 -15.84
C HIS A 471 2.04 -44.59 -14.50
N PRO A 472 1.01 -44.83 -13.66
CA PRO A 472 1.18 -45.33 -12.29
C PRO A 472 1.98 -46.62 -12.18
N SER A 473 1.81 -47.58 -13.10
CA SER A 473 2.57 -48.85 -13.07
C SER A 473 4.04 -48.69 -13.45
N SER A 474 4.39 -47.65 -14.22
CA SER A 474 5.75 -47.32 -14.64
C SER A 474 6.47 -46.57 -13.52
N PHE A 475 5.79 -45.59 -12.90
CA PHE A 475 6.27 -44.90 -11.71
C PHE A 475 6.54 -45.87 -10.55
N ARG A 476 5.59 -46.77 -10.25
CA ARG A 476 5.77 -47.81 -9.20
C ARG A 476 6.97 -48.73 -9.48
N ARG A 477 7.15 -49.19 -10.72
CA ARG A 477 8.31 -50.03 -11.12
C ARG A 477 9.64 -49.27 -10.99
N ALA A 478 9.73 -48.07 -11.56
CA ALA A 478 10.93 -47.24 -11.47
C ALA A 478 11.30 -46.93 -10.01
N GLY A 479 10.31 -46.60 -9.18
CA GLY A 479 10.51 -46.38 -7.74
C GLY A 479 10.98 -47.64 -6.99
N LYS A 480 10.46 -48.83 -7.32
CA LYS A 480 10.90 -50.11 -6.72
C LYS A 480 12.34 -50.44 -7.08
N ILE A 481 12.75 -50.19 -8.33
CA ILE A 481 14.15 -50.33 -8.78
C ILE A 481 15.05 -49.33 -8.04
N ALA A 482 14.67 -48.04 -7.99
CA ALA A 482 15.44 -47.01 -7.30
C ALA A 482 15.63 -47.30 -5.79
N ARG A 483 14.60 -47.81 -5.10
CA ARG A 483 14.71 -48.25 -3.70
C ARG A 483 15.65 -49.45 -3.52
N ARG A 484 15.60 -50.44 -4.43
CA ARG A 484 16.52 -51.60 -4.43
C ARG A 484 17.98 -51.21 -4.67
N LEU A 485 18.22 -50.22 -5.53
CA LEU A 485 19.56 -49.65 -5.79
C LEU A 485 20.06 -48.72 -4.66
N GLY A 486 19.23 -48.44 -3.65
CA GLY A 486 19.63 -47.85 -2.37
C GLY A 486 20.47 -46.57 -2.51
N GLY A 487 21.64 -46.56 -1.86
CA GLY A 487 22.55 -45.42 -1.84
C GLY A 487 23.09 -45.03 -3.23
N LEU A 488 23.21 -45.98 -4.17
CA LEU A 488 23.64 -45.70 -5.54
C LEU A 488 22.60 -44.84 -6.27
N GLY A 489 21.31 -45.06 -6.01
CA GLY A 489 20.23 -44.21 -6.52
C GLY A 489 20.34 -42.76 -6.02
N SER A 490 20.59 -42.56 -4.72
CA SER A 490 20.81 -41.23 -4.14
C SER A 490 22.12 -40.59 -4.63
N LEU A 491 23.17 -41.37 -4.88
CA LEU A 491 24.45 -40.90 -5.44
C LEU A 491 24.27 -40.39 -6.88
N LEU A 492 23.67 -41.20 -7.76
CA LEU A 492 23.39 -40.86 -9.16
C LEU A 492 22.45 -39.65 -9.27
N ALA A 493 21.39 -39.61 -8.45
CA ALA A 493 20.54 -38.43 -8.33
C ALA A 493 21.36 -37.19 -7.92
N GLY A 494 22.32 -37.35 -7.01
CA GLY A 494 23.25 -36.31 -6.57
C GLY A 494 24.28 -35.87 -7.60
N LEU A 495 24.53 -36.64 -8.66
CA LEU A 495 25.41 -36.29 -9.78
C LEU A 495 24.65 -35.56 -10.91
N SER A 496 23.32 -35.58 -10.91
CA SER A 496 22.52 -34.78 -11.84
C SER A 496 22.69 -33.27 -11.62
N PRO A 497 22.43 -32.40 -12.62
CA PRO A 497 22.46 -30.96 -12.45
C PRO A 497 21.54 -30.46 -11.32
N THR A 498 20.35 -31.04 -11.18
CA THR A 498 19.39 -30.74 -10.11
C THR A 498 19.88 -31.22 -8.75
N GLY A 499 20.49 -32.41 -8.66
CA GLY A 499 21.10 -32.92 -7.42
C GLY A 499 22.33 -32.13 -6.97
N ARG A 500 23.14 -31.64 -7.91
CA ARG A 500 24.23 -30.68 -7.62
C ARG A 500 23.67 -29.34 -7.14
N ALA A 501 22.63 -28.80 -7.79
CA ALA A 501 21.97 -27.57 -7.35
C ALA A 501 21.30 -27.70 -5.97
N TRP A 502 20.71 -28.86 -5.66
CA TRP A 502 20.16 -29.16 -4.33
C TRP A 502 21.25 -29.13 -3.25
N LYS A 503 22.37 -29.82 -3.50
CA LYS A 503 23.51 -29.92 -2.59
C LYS A 503 24.29 -28.61 -2.41
N ARG A 504 24.31 -27.71 -3.41
CA ARG A 504 24.94 -26.37 -3.28
C ARG A 504 24.38 -25.55 -2.12
N GLY A 505 23.13 -25.76 -1.73
CA GLY A 505 22.50 -25.09 -0.58
C GLY A 505 22.66 -25.85 0.75
N GLY A 506 23.72 -26.63 0.94
CA GLY A 506 23.97 -27.43 2.16
C GLY A 506 22.99 -28.60 2.40
N ARG A 507 22.09 -28.88 1.46
CA ARG A 507 21.07 -29.93 1.64
C ARG A 507 21.56 -31.29 1.16
N HIS A 508 21.53 -32.27 2.05
CA HIS A 508 21.73 -33.67 1.67
C HIS A 508 20.53 -34.20 0.86
N LEU A 509 20.77 -35.18 0.00
CA LEU A 509 19.67 -35.98 -0.58
C LEU A 509 19.24 -37.03 0.45
N PRO A 510 17.94 -37.20 0.70
CA PRO A 510 17.47 -38.23 1.64
C PRO A 510 17.84 -39.62 1.13
N LYS A 511 18.13 -40.54 2.07
CA LYS A 511 18.23 -41.97 1.77
C LYS A 511 16.84 -42.45 1.36
N LEU A 512 16.73 -43.14 0.23
CA LEU A 512 15.46 -43.72 -0.21
C LEU A 512 14.98 -44.77 0.82
N PRO A 513 13.72 -44.72 1.30
CA PRO A 513 13.21 -45.69 2.26
C PRO A 513 13.09 -47.07 1.62
N ARG A 514 13.19 -48.15 2.41
CA ARG A 514 13.07 -49.53 1.92
C ARG A 514 11.66 -49.83 1.36
N ARG A 515 10.62 -49.40 2.09
CA ARG A 515 9.20 -49.47 1.67
C ARG A 515 8.72 -48.11 1.13
N SER A 516 7.81 -48.13 0.16
CA SER A 516 7.10 -46.96 -0.33
C SER A 516 6.00 -46.50 0.62
N PHE A 517 5.47 -45.29 0.37
CA PHE A 517 4.31 -44.78 1.09
C PHE A 517 3.07 -45.70 0.93
N HIS A 518 2.80 -46.23 -0.27
CA HIS A 518 1.67 -47.14 -0.49
C HIS A 518 1.82 -48.46 0.29
N GLU A 519 3.02 -49.04 0.32
CA GLU A 519 3.29 -50.26 1.10
C GLU A 519 3.08 -49.98 2.60
N ARG A 520 3.58 -48.84 3.12
CA ARG A 520 3.34 -48.43 4.52
C ARG A 520 1.88 -48.08 4.83
N LEU A 521 1.16 -47.46 3.90
CA LEU A 521 -0.24 -47.05 4.08
C LEU A 521 -1.18 -48.27 4.09
N ALA A 522 -0.92 -49.27 3.23
CA ALA A 522 -1.65 -50.53 3.24
C ALA A 522 -1.41 -51.36 4.53
N GLU A 523 -0.27 -51.16 5.18
CA GLU A 523 0.08 -51.73 6.49
C GLU A 523 -0.42 -50.87 7.67
N SER A 524 -0.95 -49.67 7.42
CA SER A 524 -1.46 -48.77 8.48
C SER A 524 -2.95 -49.00 8.71
N PRO A 525 -3.46 -48.87 9.95
CA PRO A 525 -4.90 -48.84 10.17
C PRO A 525 -5.54 -47.68 9.39
N PRO A 526 -6.79 -47.84 8.90
CA PRO A 526 -7.47 -46.76 8.20
C PRO A 526 -7.58 -45.54 9.13
N PRO A 527 -7.35 -44.31 8.61
CA PRO A 527 -7.55 -43.12 9.41
C PRO A 527 -9.02 -43.05 9.86
N PRO A 528 -9.31 -42.48 11.06
CA PRO A 528 -10.68 -42.28 11.49
C PRO A 528 -11.42 -41.45 10.44
N THR A 529 -12.60 -41.91 10.04
CA THR A 529 -13.43 -41.21 9.06
C THR A 529 -13.69 -39.79 9.57
N PRO A 530 -13.25 -38.72 8.87
CA PRO A 530 -13.61 -37.38 9.28
C PRO A 530 -15.13 -37.26 9.24
N PRO A 531 -15.76 -36.52 10.17
CA PRO A 531 -17.20 -36.29 10.12
C PRO A 531 -17.56 -35.70 8.75
N LYS A 532 -18.64 -36.19 8.13
CA LYS A 532 -19.13 -35.65 6.85
C LYS A 532 -19.44 -34.17 7.03
N GLN A 533 -18.55 -33.33 6.52
CA GLN A 533 -18.77 -31.91 6.45
C GLN A 533 -19.53 -31.65 5.17
N ASP A 534 -20.85 -31.47 5.26
CA ASP A 534 -21.70 -31.17 4.10
C ASP A 534 -21.28 -29.83 3.50
N TRP A 535 -20.47 -29.92 2.45
CA TRP A 535 -19.94 -28.79 1.69
C TRP A 535 -20.93 -28.35 0.59
N THR A 536 -22.22 -28.28 0.95
CA THR A 536 -23.24 -27.67 0.11
C THR A 536 -23.12 -26.14 0.26
N PRO A 537 -22.76 -25.39 -0.79
CA PRO A 537 -22.84 -23.93 -0.75
C PRO A 537 -24.31 -23.55 -0.58
N LYS A 538 -24.69 -23.07 0.61
CA LYS A 538 -26.03 -22.58 0.84
C LYS A 538 -26.27 -21.36 -0.05
N PRO A 539 -27.40 -21.26 -0.77
CA PRO A 539 -27.74 -20.03 -1.47
C PRO A 539 -27.89 -18.90 -0.44
N THR A 540 -27.08 -17.86 -0.58
CA THR A 540 -27.16 -16.66 0.26
C THR A 540 -28.44 -15.89 -0.08
N PRO A 541 -29.31 -15.57 0.89
CA PRO A 541 -30.43 -14.65 0.67
C PRO A 541 -29.92 -13.28 0.21
N ASN A 542 -30.66 -12.61 -0.68
CA ASN A 542 -30.32 -11.27 -1.16
C ASN A 542 -30.42 -10.17 -0.08
N THR A 543 -30.89 -10.52 1.12
CA THR A 543 -30.93 -9.67 2.31
C THR A 543 -30.38 -10.47 3.50
N GLU A 544 -29.16 -10.15 3.92
CA GLU A 544 -28.62 -10.63 5.20
C GLU A 544 -29.35 -9.91 6.35
N PRO A 545 -29.65 -10.59 7.47
CA PRO A 545 -30.09 -9.91 8.68
C PRO A 545 -28.97 -8.97 9.18
N PRO A 546 -29.32 -7.86 9.89
CA PRO A 546 -28.33 -6.98 10.48
C PRO A 546 -27.34 -7.74 11.34
N LEU A 547 -26.11 -7.25 11.43
CA LEU A 547 -25.06 -7.87 12.23
C LEU A 547 -25.46 -7.97 13.72
N GLU A 548 -26.01 -9.12 14.11
CA GLU A 548 -26.12 -9.56 15.50
C GLU A 548 -24.72 -9.97 15.98
N LEU A 549 -24.02 -8.97 16.51
CA LEU A 549 -22.77 -9.16 17.22
C LEU A 549 -23.00 -10.10 18.41
N PRO A 550 -22.00 -10.93 18.78
CA PRO A 550 -22.01 -11.51 20.11
C PRO A 550 -22.15 -10.36 21.12
N LYS A 551 -23.11 -10.49 22.05
CA LYS A 551 -23.23 -9.55 23.17
C LYS A 551 -21.87 -9.44 23.87
N PRO A 552 -21.51 -8.26 24.41
CA PRO A 552 -20.28 -8.11 25.17
C PRO A 552 -20.22 -9.23 26.22
N PRO A 553 -19.09 -9.97 26.36
CA PRO A 553 -18.96 -11.00 27.38
C PRO A 553 -19.43 -10.50 28.76
N GLN A 554 -20.13 -11.36 29.50
CA GLN A 554 -20.77 -10.96 30.76
C GLN A 554 -19.73 -10.49 31.81
N ASP A 555 -18.50 -11.00 31.72
CA ASP A 555 -17.36 -10.65 32.57
C ASP A 555 -16.32 -9.75 31.87
N LEU A 556 -16.76 -8.78 31.05
CA LEU A 556 -15.83 -7.83 30.43
C LEU A 556 -15.21 -6.85 31.45
N PRO A 557 -13.93 -6.46 31.29
CA PRO A 557 -13.42 -5.20 31.82
C PRO A 557 -14.26 -4.03 31.28
N SER A 558 -14.37 -2.94 32.05
CA SER A 558 -15.11 -1.75 31.61
C SER A 558 -14.60 -1.23 30.26
N LEU A 559 -15.46 -0.56 29.48
CA LEU A 559 -15.06 0.00 28.18
C LEU A 559 -13.84 0.92 28.29
N LYS A 560 -13.73 1.69 29.39
CA LYS A 560 -12.54 2.48 29.75
C LYS A 560 -11.27 1.63 29.89
N ALA A 561 -11.34 0.48 30.56
CA ALA A 561 -10.19 -0.40 30.75
C ALA A 561 -9.72 -1.02 29.43
N LEU A 562 -10.66 -1.51 28.61
CA LEU A 562 -10.39 -2.00 27.26
C LEU A 562 -9.79 -0.92 26.35
N PHE A 563 -10.37 0.29 26.38
CA PHE A 563 -9.87 1.43 25.62
C PHE A 563 -8.46 1.82 26.04
N ARG A 564 -8.18 1.88 27.35
CA ARG A 564 -6.85 2.17 27.90
C ARG A 564 -5.80 1.16 27.42
N GLU A 565 -6.06 -0.14 27.59
CA GLU A 565 -5.15 -1.21 27.15
C GLU A 565 -4.83 -1.09 25.66
N ALA A 566 -5.85 -0.90 24.83
CA ALA A 566 -5.67 -0.81 23.38
C ALA A 566 -5.00 0.50 22.93
N LEU A 567 -5.25 1.62 23.63
CA LEU A 567 -4.58 2.91 23.39
C LEU A 567 -3.10 2.85 23.77
N GLU A 568 -2.76 2.24 24.90
CA GLU A 568 -1.38 2.06 25.36
C GLU A 568 -0.62 1.10 24.43
N GLU A 569 -1.24 0.01 23.94
CA GLU A 569 -0.69 -0.85 22.88
C GLU A 569 -0.43 -0.06 21.58
N ALA A 570 -1.25 0.95 21.27
CA ALA A 570 -1.07 1.83 20.13
C ALA A 570 -0.01 2.94 20.34
N HIS A 571 0.58 3.03 21.53
CA HIS A 571 1.48 4.10 22.03
C HIS A 571 0.84 5.46 22.31
N GLY A 572 -0.49 5.50 22.47
CA GLY A 572 -1.17 6.64 23.08
C GLY A 572 -1.04 6.62 24.61
N ARG A 573 -1.48 7.72 25.25
CA ARG A 573 -1.54 7.88 26.70
C ARG A 573 -2.93 8.28 27.14
N LEU A 574 -3.31 7.92 28.36
CA LEU A 574 -4.50 8.45 29.01
C LEU A 574 -4.10 9.53 30.03
N LEU A 575 -4.83 10.64 30.03
CA LEU A 575 -4.71 11.75 30.97
C LEU A 575 -5.99 11.89 31.81
N LEU A 576 -5.84 12.39 33.03
CA LEU A 576 -6.93 12.89 33.85
C LEU A 576 -7.25 14.35 33.47
N LEU A 577 -8.32 14.90 34.03
CA LEU A 577 -8.68 16.33 33.84
C LEU A 577 -7.66 17.26 34.50
N GLU A 578 -7.14 16.87 35.67
CA GLU A 578 -6.08 17.60 36.39
C GLU A 578 -4.73 17.63 35.66
N ASP A 579 -4.52 16.73 34.69
CA ASP A 579 -3.34 16.73 33.81
C ASP A 579 -3.48 17.68 32.60
N LEU A 580 -4.65 18.31 32.40
CA LEU A 580 -4.84 19.22 31.26
C LEU A 580 -4.01 20.50 31.43
N PRO A 581 -3.29 20.92 30.38
CA PRO A 581 -2.42 22.09 30.48
C PRO A 581 -3.22 23.39 30.46
N ASN A 582 -2.83 24.32 31.33
CA ASN A 582 -3.44 25.66 31.41
C ASN A 582 -3.23 26.51 30.15
N GLN A 583 -2.20 26.22 29.35
CA GLN A 583 -1.93 26.90 28.08
C GLN A 583 -1.68 25.86 26.99
N ALA A 584 -2.46 25.96 25.92
CA ALA A 584 -2.34 25.16 24.71
C ALA A 584 -2.99 25.88 23.54
N PHE A 585 -2.75 25.40 22.32
CA PHE A 585 -3.59 25.72 21.17
C PHE A 585 -4.74 24.70 21.07
N ALA A 586 -5.92 25.12 20.65
CA ALA A 586 -7.09 24.25 20.55
C ALA A 586 -7.93 24.51 19.29
N THR A 587 -8.48 23.45 18.70
CA THR A 587 -9.50 23.57 17.63
C THR A 587 -10.79 24.18 18.18
N PRO A 588 -11.70 24.74 17.35
CA PRO A 588 -12.89 25.46 17.84
C PRO A 588 -13.74 24.66 18.84
N GLY A 589 -14.04 23.40 18.52
CA GLY A 589 -14.82 22.52 19.41
C GLY A 589 -14.08 22.12 20.69
N ALA A 590 -12.75 21.97 20.65
CA ALA A 590 -11.94 21.72 21.84
C ALA A 590 -11.85 22.96 22.74
N ARG A 591 -11.70 24.15 22.16
CA ARG A 591 -11.67 25.42 22.90
C ARG A 591 -12.99 25.70 23.63
N ALA A 592 -14.13 25.39 23.01
CA ALA A 592 -15.44 25.52 23.65
C ALA A 592 -15.54 24.65 24.92
N ILE A 593 -15.05 23.40 24.86
CA ILE A 593 -14.95 22.51 26.03
C ILE A 593 -13.96 23.08 27.08
N GLY A 594 -12.79 23.55 26.64
CA GLY A 594 -11.79 24.15 27.52
C GLY A 594 -12.37 25.28 28.37
N LEU A 595 -13.11 26.21 27.76
CA LEU A 595 -13.76 27.32 28.47
C LEU A 595 -14.76 26.84 29.53
N SER A 596 -15.54 25.79 29.25
CA SER A 596 -16.45 25.18 30.23
C SER A 596 -15.72 24.45 31.36
N LEU A 597 -14.48 24.01 31.14
CA LEU A 597 -13.58 23.43 32.15
C LEU A 597 -12.71 24.47 32.88
N GLY A 598 -12.83 25.76 32.55
CA GLY A 598 -12.02 26.84 33.14
C GLY A 598 -10.66 27.08 32.49
N HIS A 599 -10.38 26.48 31.32
CA HIS A 599 -9.17 26.72 30.54
C HIS A 599 -9.43 27.68 29.37
N ASP A 600 -8.73 28.82 29.33
CA ASP A 600 -8.72 29.70 28.14
C ASP A 600 -7.57 29.33 27.20
N TRP A 601 -7.78 28.30 26.39
CA TRP A 601 -6.81 27.90 25.37
C TRP A 601 -6.82 28.86 24.17
N THR A 602 -5.63 29.08 23.60
CA THR A 602 -5.47 29.90 22.40
C THR A 602 -6.12 29.21 21.20
N PRO A 603 -6.86 29.92 20.33
CA PRO A 603 -7.34 29.34 19.08
C PRO A 603 -6.19 28.78 18.23
N ALA A 604 -6.39 27.62 17.61
CA ALA A 604 -5.43 27.08 16.63
C ALA A 604 -5.07 28.15 15.57
N PRO A 605 -3.78 28.30 15.21
CA PRO A 605 -3.40 29.18 14.11
C PRO A 605 -4.11 28.80 12.81
N ARG A 606 -4.37 29.77 11.92
CA ARG A 606 -4.99 29.49 10.61
C ARG A 606 -4.00 29.12 9.52
N GLU A 607 -2.71 29.38 9.73
CA GLU A 607 -1.65 29.12 8.76
C GLU A 607 -0.89 27.84 9.12
N ALA A 608 -0.67 26.97 8.13
CA ALA A 608 0.09 25.74 8.31
C ALA A 608 1.52 26.00 8.80
N GLN A 609 2.15 27.08 8.32
CA GLN A 609 3.49 27.50 8.73
C GLN A 609 3.57 27.79 10.24
N ALA A 610 2.51 28.37 10.81
CA ALA A 610 2.41 28.64 12.25
C ALA A 610 2.05 27.39 13.09
N MET A 611 1.37 26.39 12.50
CA MET A 611 1.08 25.11 13.15
C MET A 611 2.24 24.11 13.09
N ASN A 612 3.12 24.21 12.09
CA ASN A 612 4.24 23.30 11.88
C ASN A 612 5.27 23.38 13.04
N GLY A 613 5.35 22.31 13.84
CA GLY A 613 6.21 22.29 15.03
C GLY A 613 5.58 22.96 16.26
N CYS A 614 4.28 23.27 16.23
CA CYS A 614 3.53 23.68 17.41
C CYS A 614 3.68 22.62 18.53
N PRO A 615 4.07 23.00 19.76
CA PRO A 615 4.49 22.02 20.77
C PRO A 615 3.34 21.10 21.22
N LEU A 616 2.13 21.64 21.29
CA LEU A 616 0.91 20.94 21.70
C LEU A 616 -0.32 21.53 21.01
N MET A 617 -1.25 20.68 20.61
CA MET A 617 -2.58 21.04 20.13
C MET A 617 -3.66 20.19 20.81
N ILE A 618 -4.84 20.76 21.07
CA ILE A 618 -5.98 20.07 21.66
C ILE A 618 -7.12 19.96 20.65
N LEU A 619 -7.62 18.74 20.48
CA LEU A 619 -8.70 18.37 19.55
C LEU A 619 -9.83 17.66 20.31
N ARG A 620 -10.98 17.46 19.66
CA ARG A 620 -12.10 16.69 20.19
C ARG A 620 -12.35 15.46 19.31
N ALA A 621 -12.68 14.32 19.92
CA ALA A 621 -13.25 13.17 19.24
C ALA A 621 -14.78 13.16 19.37
N GLU A 622 -15.48 12.61 18.38
CA GLU A 622 -16.94 12.41 18.44
C GLU A 622 -17.30 11.12 19.21
N HIS A 623 -16.47 10.08 19.08
CA HIS A 623 -16.55 8.86 19.89
C HIS A 623 -15.23 8.08 19.87
N GLY A 624 -15.08 7.17 20.84
CA GLY A 624 -13.97 6.22 20.93
C GLY A 624 -14.41 4.79 20.67
N ILE A 625 -13.45 3.91 20.34
CA ILE A 625 -13.67 2.48 20.10
C ILE A 625 -12.76 1.68 21.04
N ALA A 626 -13.38 1.07 22.06
CA ALA A 626 -12.69 0.44 23.18
C ALA A 626 -11.73 -0.68 22.74
N ARG A 627 -12.17 -1.62 21.89
CA ARG A 627 -11.32 -2.77 21.50
C ARG A 627 -10.07 -2.39 20.70
N THR A 628 -10.02 -1.22 20.08
CA THR A 628 -8.88 -0.78 19.24
C THR A 628 -8.12 0.43 19.78
N GLY A 629 -8.63 1.12 20.81
CA GLY A 629 -8.01 2.35 21.32
C GLY A 629 -8.11 3.50 20.32
N SER A 630 -9.12 3.45 19.43
CA SER A 630 -9.26 4.38 18.31
C SER A 630 -10.26 5.48 18.61
N LEU A 631 -10.06 6.67 18.03
CA LEU A 631 -10.96 7.82 18.13
C LEU A 631 -11.50 8.18 16.75
N TRP A 632 -12.80 8.42 16.63
CA TRP A 632 -13.37 9.04 15.43
C TRP A 632 -13.27 10.55 15.56
N VAL A 633 -12.50 11.15 14.67
CA VAL A 633 -12.24 12.60 14.64
C VAL A 633 -12.80 13.14 13.32
N PRO A 634 -13.89 13.93 13.33
CA PRO A 634 -14.31 14.71 12.15
C PRO A 634 -13.26 15.78 11.87
N LEU A 635 -13.07 16.11 10.59
CA LEU A 635 -11.99 16.98 10.11
C LEU A 635 -12.49 17.90 9.00
N GLU A 636 -13.56 18.65 9.30
CA GLU A 636 -14.29 19.46 8.32
C GLU A 636 -13.53 20.75 8.00
N ASP A 637 -12.92 21.35 9.02
CA ASP A 637 -12.13 22.58 8.89
C ASP A 637 -10.64 22.32 8.60
N PHE A 638 -9.96 23.34 8.07
CA PHE A 638 -8.53 23.29 7.79
C PHE A 638 -7.71 23.19 9.08
N GLU A 639 -8.08 23.97 10.09
CA GLU A 639 -7.48 23.98 11.41
C GLU A 639 -7.49 22.57 12.05
N GLU A 640 -8.57 21.80 11.91
CA GLU A 640 -8.66 20.43 12.45
C GLU A 640 -7.72 19.44 11.75
N ARG A 641 -7.66 19.48 10.41
CA ARG A 641 -6.76 18.62 9.61
C ARG A 641 -5.29 18.91 9.90
N MET A 642 -4.95 20.18 10.13
CA MET A 642 -3.59 20.60 10.49
C MET A 642 -3.25 20.30 11.96
N ALA A 643 -4.20 20.50 12.88
CA ALA A 643 -4.08 20.13 14.29
C ALA A 643 -3.75 18.64 14.50
N LEU A 644 -4.24 17.76 13.62
CA LEU A 644 -3.99 16.31 13.67
C LEU A 644 -2.61 15.89 13.08
N THR A 645 -1.90 16.78 12.38
CA THR A 645 -0.76 16.41 11.51
C THR A 645 0.51 17.24 11.67
N LEU A 646 0.42 18.52 12.05
CA LEU A 646 1.57 19.43 12.16
C LEU A 646 2.21 19.61 13.55
N PRO A 647 1.49 19.48 14.70
CA PRO A 647 2.11 19.67 16.01
C PRO A 647 2.97 18.47 16.44
N GLU A 648 3.84 18.70 17.42
CA GLU A 648 4.69 17.66 18.00
C GLU A 648 3.92 16.75 18.99
N GLU A 649 2.88 17.28 19.66
CA GLU A 649 1.98 16.53 20.54
C GLU A 649 0.51 16.92 20.33
N ILE A 650 -0.39 15.96 20.51
CA ILE A 650 -1.84 16.18 20.55
C ILE A 650 -2.46 15.62 21.83
N ILE A 651 -3.42 16.37 22.39
CA ILE A 651 -4.41 15.84 23.36
C ILE A 651 -5.76 15.78 22.64
N VAL A 652 -6.46 14.65 22.75
CA VAL A 652 -7.81 14.49 22.21
C VAL A 652 -8.80 14.31 23.35
N LEU A 653 -9.81 15.18 23.40
CA LEU A 653 -10.87 15.14 24.39
C LEU A 653 -11.96 14.16 23.94
N LEU A 654 -12.38 13.28 24.85
CA LEU A 654 -13.45 12.28 24.62
C LEU A 654 -14.28 12.13 25.89
N SER A 655 -15.62 12.12 25.80
CA SER A 655 -16.46 11.77 26.95
C SER A 655 -16.72 10.26 27.04
N GLU A 656 -16.98 9.76 28.24
CA GLU A 656 -17.07 8.33 28.52
C GLU A 656 -18.30 7.66 27.87
N ASP A 657 -19.44 8.34 27.86
CA ASP A 657 -20.69 7.88 27.21
C ASP A 657 -20.52 7.73 25.69
N GLN A 658 -19.52 8.39 25.12
CA GLN A 658 -19.16 8.28 23.71
C GLN A 658 -18.24 7.08 23.41
N LEU A 659 -18.01 6.16 24.35
CA LEU A 659 -17.27 4.91 24.07
C LEU A 659 -18.17 3.85 23.44
N LEU A 660 -17.77 3.40 22.25
CA LEU A 660 -18.29 2.21 21.58
C LEU A 660 -17.39 1.01 21.91
N TYR A 661 -17.96 -0.19 21.92
CA TYR A 661 -17.20 -1.42 22.13
C TYR A 661 -16.27 -1.75 20.95
N ASP A 662 -16.78 -1.68 19.71
CA ASP A 662 -16.06 -2.18 18.53
C ASP A 662 -16.35 -1.42 17.21
N LEU A 663 -15.59 -1.79 16.17
CA LEU A 663 -15.68 -1.20 14.83
C LEU A 663 -17.09 -1.36 14.21
N PRO A 664 -17.76 -2.53 14.28
CA PRO A 664 -19.16 -2.64 13.87
C PRO A 664 -20.14 -1.69 14.57
N GLN A 665 -20.03 -1.45 15.88
CA GLN A 665 -20.84 -0.42 16.54
C GLN A 665 -20.54 0.99 15.98
N HIS A 666 -19.28 1.29 15.67
CA HIS A 666 -18.91 2.52 14.98
C HIS A 666 -19.56 2.63 13.60
N GLY A 667 -19.55 1.57 12.79
CA GLY A 667 -20.21 1.55 11.48
C GLY A 667 -21.70 1.88 11.56
N LYS A 668 -22.40 1.37 12.58
CA LYS A 668 -23.82 1.64 12.86
C LYS A 668 -24.11 3.05 13.42
N LYS A 669 -23.08 3.84 13.75
CA LYS A 669 -23.21 5.23 14.24
C LYS A 669 -22.90 6.26 13.13
N LEU A 670 -22.47 5.82 11.95
CA LEU A 670 -22.11 6.69 10.82
C LEU A 670 -23.32 7.07 9.95
N ASP A 671 -24.39 7.56 10.58
CA ASP A 671 -25.60 8.00 9.86
C ASP A 671 -25.34 9.22 8.96
N PHE A 672 -24.39 10.07 9.36
CA PHE A 672 -23.87 11.16 8.55
C PHE A 672 -22.34 11.11 8.54
N LEU A 673 -21.75 11.20 7.36
CA LEU A 673 -20.31 11.36 7.19
C LEU A 673 -19.94 12.82 6.91
N PRO A 674 -18.96 13.40 7.63
CA PRO A 674 -18.31 14.66 7.24
C PRO A 674 -17.53 14.48 5.92
N ASN A 675 -17.14 15.57 5.28
CA ASN A 675 -16.37 15.53 4.03
C ASN A 675 -14.99 14.88 4.21
N CYS A 676 -14.38 15.04 5.38
CA CYS A 676 -13.20 14.31 5.81
C CYS A 676 -13.33 13.93 7.29
N ALA A 677 -12.90 12.72 7.63
CA ALA A 677 -12.73 12.25 9.02
C ALA A 677 -11.65 11.18 9.09
N THR A 678 -11.19 10.86 10.29
CA THR A 678 -10.25 9.75 10.50
C THR A 678 -10.60 8.95 11.74
N LEU A 679 -10.41 7.62 11.68
CA LEU A 679 -10.10 6.85 12.87
C LEU A 679 -8.62 7.08 13.21
N LEU A 680 -8.36 7.63 14.38
CA LEU A 680 -7.03 7.93 14.94
C LEU A 680 -6.68 6.89 16.02
N THR A 681 -5.54 6.21 15.91
CA THR A 681 -5.13 5.12 16.81
C THR A 681 -3.68 5.27 17.27
N GLY A 682 -3.46 6.12 18.28
CA GLY A 682 -2.14 6.46 18.81
C GLY A 682 -1.42 7.55 17.99
N PRO A 683 -0.14 7.84 18.29
CA PRO A 683 0.67 8.80 17.55
C PRO A 683 1.10 8.28 16.17
N SER A 684 1.55 9.21 15.31
CA SER A 684 2.19 8.87 14.02
C SER A 684 3.36 7.94 14.25
N LYS A 685 3.57 6.95 13.38
CA LYS A 685 4.65 5.98 13.53
C LYS A 685 5.03 5.30 12.21
N THR A 686 6.30 4.94 12.09
CA THR A 686 6.87 4.20 10.95
C THR A 686 7.76 3.06 11.44
N ALA A 687 7.98 2.07 10.58
CA ALA A 687 8.93 0.99 10.83
C ALA A 687 9.68 0.57 9.54
N ASP A 688 9.79 1.45 8.54
CA ASP A 688 10.41 1.10 7.26
C ASP A 688 11.94 0.95 7.32
N ILE A 689 12.59 1.50 8.36
CA ILE A 689 14.02 1.30 8.63
C ILE A 689 14.19 0.06 9.53
N GLU A 690 14.52 -1.06 8.90
CA GLU A 690 14.79 -2.37 9.53
C GLU A 690 13.70 -2.89 10.50
N LEU A 691 12.44 -2.50 10.33
CA LEU A 691 11.33 -2.84 11.24
C LEU A 691 11.50 -2.28 12.67
N THR A 692 12.41 -1.33 12.87
CA THR A 692 12.53 -0.56 14.11
C THR A 692 11.43 0.48 14.16
N LEU A 693 10.54 0.38 15.14
CA LEU A 693 9.44 1.33 15.30
C LEU A 693 9.97 2.69 15.75
N VAL A 694 9.67 3.72 14.97
CA VAL A 694 9.93 5.13 15.30
C VAL A 694 8.60 5.87 15.36
N ILE A 695 8.43 6.70 16.39
CA ILE A 695 7.22 7.51 16.60
C ILE A 695 7.47 8.94 16.07
N GLY A 696 6.46 9.49 15.39
CA GLY A 696 6.43 10.83 14.80
C GLY A 696 7.09 10.92 13.43
N ALA A 697 6.62 10.14 12.45
CA ALA A 697 7.06 10.25 11.06
C ALA A 697 6.70 11.63 10.47
N HIS A 698 5.45 11.85 10.06
CA HIS A 698 4.98 13.18 9.63
C HIS A 698 4.09 13.88 10.66
N GLY A 699 3.23 13.09 11.33
CA GLY A 699 2.32 13.53 12.38
C GLY A 699 2.95 13.68 13.77
N PRO A 700 2.11 13.82 14.83
CA PRO A 700 2.57 14.01 16.21
C PRO A 700 3.44 12.88 16.75
N LYS A 701 4.46 13.25 17.54
CA LYS A 701 5.36 12.36 18.29
C LYS A 701 4.73 11.83 19.58
N ARG A 702 3.69 12.49 20.09
CA ARG A 702 2.90 12.05 21.24
C ARG A 702 1.41 12.25 20.98
N MET A 703 0.60 11.32 21.47
CA MET A 703 -0.85 11.42 21.49
C MET A 703 -1.34 11.03 22.87
N SER A 704 -2.19 11.89 23.44
CA SER A 704 -2.82 11.72 24.73
C SER A 704 -4.33 11.82 24.58
N VAL A 705 -5.10 11.12 25.41
CA VAL A 705 -6.57 11.16 25.45
C VAL A 705 -7.01 11.56 26.85
N CYS A 706 -7.84 12.59 26.97
CA CYS A 706 -8.38 13.04 28.25
C CYS A 706 -9.88 12.74 28.32
N TRP A 707 -10.33 12.16 29.43
CA TRP A 707 -11.75 11.95 29.70
C TRP A 707 -12.40 13.25 30.15
N ILE A 708 -13.42 13.70 29.44
CA ILE A 708 -14.20 14.89 29.82
C ILE A 708 -15.57 14.51 30.40
N PRO A 709 -16.14 15.33 31.33
CA PRO A 709 -17.49 15.11 31.87
C PRO A 709 -18.59 15.06 30.78
N GLN A 710 -19.69 14.37 31.10
CA GLN A 710 -20.78 14.09 30.15
C GLN A 710 -21.71 15.30 29.92
N ASP A 711 -21.81 16.17 30.93
CA ASP A 711 -22.67 17.34 31.05
C ASP A 711 -22.15 18.59 30.32
N LEU A 712 -20.93 18.51 29.75
CA LEU A 712 -20.37 19.58 28.94
C LEU A 712 -21.17 19.78 27.64
N PRO A 713 -21.32 21.04 27.16
CA PRO A 713 -22.17 21.36 26.00
C PRO A 713 -21.68 20.71 24.69
N GLN A 714 -22.25 19.56 24.37
CA GLN A 714 -21.77 18.67 23.30
C GLN A 714 -21.93 19.23 21.87
N ASN A 715 -22.75 20.28 21.68
CA ASN A 715 -23.10 20.84 20.37
C ASN A 715 -22.41 22.18 20.02
N LEU A 716 -21.52 22.72 20.86
CA LEU A 716 -20.77 23.94 20.54
C LEU A 716 -19.70 23.66 19.48
N GLY A 717 -20.03 23.92 18.21
CA GLY A 717 -19.12 23.76 17.07
C GLY A 717 -19.84 23.49 15.74
N LYS A 718 -21.05 22.91 15.77
CA LYS A 718 -21.91 22.77 14.58
C LYS A 718 -22.59 24.09 14.25
N ILE A 719 -21.84 25.04 13.70
CA ILE A 719 -22.38 26.19 12.97
C ILE A 719 -22.82 25.67 11.59
N PRO A 720 -24.06 25.99 11.12
CA PRO A 720 -24.61 25.46 9.87
C PRO A 720 -23.93 26.03 8.61
#